data_AF-A0A397J0Q3-F1
#
_entry.id   AF-A0A397J0Q3-F1
#
_cell.length_a   1.000
_cell.length_b   1.000
_cell.length_c   1.000
_cell.angle_alpha   90.00
_cell.angle_beta   90.00
_cell.angle_gamma   90.00
#
_symmetry.space_group_name_H-M   'P 1'
#
loop_
_entity.id
_entity.type
_entity.pdbx_description
1 polymer ?
#
loop_
_entity_poly.entity_id
_entity_poly.type
_entity_poly.pdbx_seq_one_letter_code
_entity_poly.pdbx_strand_id
1 'polypeptide(L)'
;MNIKFLSTRLLFFNHSRVNRFLPHPFRFSLFYLFPRFLSDTSSSKPLKILLDNSFVGLREKSGYYLDKTHFISKIEDLEVRAILSLRPRRFGKTLFLSTLLSYYDIKDKVRFKQLFGDLYIGKNPTPLASSFLVLKHNFSGIRINSTYENFVEAFYESLNADFSRFMYRYKQELGEYFYDFNKKSKKNALANFKDILNAVELSGHKLYVFIDEYDAGMNEALKNESIFQSLKDRNKNEDASVRCKIKSIDDSFKQFFSHLKDACNMGIACVFLTGVTPVVLSEFTSGFNISEDLATEKEFWDLYGFKKSEVELLLDKALGNSLSDVKERLITWLKEENDGYFFHPKQPEGIFNTARVLYCIKKFMKQKEELGDSSDSSVILNTLLDISSDPNTLPSQTTLDLIVNNPLGKSILSEALNQSPLKLEKHVKQRFRLTNIRELAIDRTPLLSFMFYTGALTYKPGSYELQIPNNIARREFIAEALKIYDWKEEDQMSIRRCLQILEGEDNIEPFCRFIEKVLLAPLKDNSVVHSNEEALKQAFMSALILTLRADIEPEFQLSFQSSNYGGKAIDLVKTSTEKRIAIEFGNIKIREINFNENLINWQRATQVSRSLLEKSEDEILDLEILDYNRNSSTIREFLENKIKKCNDYLPPLKNRNDAKLKSMFIVLRVGLHRLISRRVYCFNK
;
A
#
# COMPACT_ATOMS: atom_id res chain seq x y z
N MET A 1 24.25 73.98 -19.08
CA MET A 1 23.99 73.31 -20.39
C MET A 1 24.03 71.79 -20.17
N ASN A 2 23.48 70.97 -21.06
CA ASN A 2 23.10 69.58 -20.76
C ASN A 2 24.08 68.53 -21.37
N ILE A 3 23.89 67.24 -21.02
CA ILE A 3 24.35 66.02 -21.73
C ILE A 3 25.79 65.47 -21.44
N LYS A 4 25.83 64.48 -20.52
CA LYS A 4 26.31 63.08 -20.69
C LYS A 4 27.69 62.70 -21.30
N PHE A 5 28.38 61.86 -20.52
CA PHE A 5 28.88 60.49 -20.80
C PHE A 5 30.37 60.17 -21.12
N LEU A 6 30.78 59.04 -20.51
CA LEU A 6 31.74 58.00 -20.92
C LEU A 6 33.22 58.40 -21.16
N SER A 7 34.08 57.94 -20.25
CA SER A 7 35.51 57.72 -20.49
C SER A 7 35.83 56.23 -20.46
N THR A 8 36.53 55.75 -21.49
CA THR A 8 36.94 54.34 -21.66
C THR A 8 38.46 54.27 -21.77
N ARG A 9 39.13 53.32 -21.11
CA ARG A 9 40.48 52.86 -21.52
C ARG A 9 40.82 51.45 -21.02
N LEU A 10 41.24 50.60 -21.95
CA LEU A 10 41.87 49.28 -21.74
C LEU A 10 43.40 49.38 -21.87
N LEU A 11 44.10 48.30 -21.47
CA LEU A 11 45.41 47.71 -21.87
C LEU A 11 45.58 46.47 -20.94
N PHE A 12 46.24 45.32 -21.20
CA PHE A 12 46.65 44.46 -22.33
C PHE A 12 46.98 43.08 -21.66
N PHE A 13 47.04 41.88 -22.25
CA PHE A 13 46.98 41.32 -23.62
C PHE A 13 46.19 39.96 -23.52
N ASN A 14 45.46 39.42 -24.51
CA ASN A 14 45.90 38.59 -25.65
C ASN A 14 46.89 37.44 -25.29
N HIS A 15 46.73 36.18 -25.73
CA HIS A 15 46.01 35.56 -26.88
C HIS A 15 45.37 34.19 -26.50
N SER A 16 44.08 33.88 -26.76
CA SER A 16 43.45 33.30 -27.99
C SER A 16 43.79 31.81 -28.26
N ARG A 17 42.91 30.84 -28.65
CA ARG A 17 41.53 30.82 -29.25
C ARG A 17 40.80 29.50 -28.83
N VAL A 18 39.54 29.48 -28.37
CA VAL A 18 38.23 29.44 -29.10
C VAL A 18 37.83 28.07 -29.73
N ASN A 19 36.89 27.31 -29.12
CA ASN A 19 35.50 27.10 -29.61
C ASN A 19 34.60 26.09 -28.81
N ARG A 20 33.41 26.57 -28.40
CA ARG A 20 32.04 25.92 -28.37
C ARG A 20 31.66 24.68 -27.51
N PHE A 21 30.37 24.72 -27.13
CA PHE A 21 29.40 23.66 -26.74
C PHE A 21 29.23 23.17 -25.27
N LEU A 22 28.14 23.70 -24.67
CA LEU A 22 27.16 23.05 -23.76
C LEU A 22 27.56 22.66 -22.30
N PRO A 23 26.58 22.46 -21.38
CA PRO A 23 26.78 22.71 -19.94
C PRO A 23 26.65 21.49 -18.99
N HIS A 24 26.98 21.73 -17.72
CA HIS A 24 26.62 20.93 -16.52
C HIS A 24 27.34 19.56 -16.39
N PRO A 25 27.47 18.95 -15.18
CA PRO A 25 26.51 18.88 -14.08
C PRO A 25 26.77 19.73 -12.83
N PHE A 26 25.70 19.91 -12.04
CA PHE A 26 25.66 20.52 -10.72
C PHE A 26 26.44 19.71 -9.67
N ARG A 27 27.05 20.41 -8.71
CA ARG A 27 27.23 19.90 -7.34
C ARG A 27 26.12 20.46 -6.46
N PHE A 28 25.10 19.65 -6.16
CA PHE A 28 24.20 19.93 -5.04
C PHE A 28 24.78 19.28 -3.78
N SER A 29 24.98 20.09 -2.74
CA SER A 29 25.46 19.66 -1.42
C SER A 29 24.75 20.47 -0.35
N LEU A 30 24.62 19.87 0.85
CA LEU A 30 23.84 20.30 2.01
C LEU A 30 22.33 19.98 1.94
N PHE A 31 21.91 19.25 2.96
CA PHE A 31 20.53 18.87 3.24
C PHE A 31 19.76 20.11 3.71
N TYR A 32 18.62 20.40 3.08
CA TYR A 32 17.64 21.35 3.63
C TYR A 32 16.87 20.70 4.79
N LEU A 33 17.51 20.64 5.96
CA LEU A 33 16.88 20.38 7.25
C LEU A 33 15.99 21.57 7.63
N PHE A 34 14.80 21.65 7.03
CA PHE A 34 13.76 22.56 7.50
C PHE A 34 13.33 22.14 8.92
N PRO A 35 13.42 23.03 9.93
CA PRO A 35 12.97 22.71 11.28
C PRO A 35 11.43 22.67 11.32
N ARG A 36 10.86 21.47 11.10
CA ARG A 36 9.42 21.22 11.22
C ARG A 36 9.03 21.12 12.72
N PHE A 37 7.74 21.39 12.99
CA PHE A 37 7.01 21.14 14.25
C PHE A 37 7.07 22.14 15.42
N LEU A 38 6.00 22.94 15.50
CA LEU A 38 5.37 23.48 16.71
C LEU A 38 6.27 24.39 17.59
N SER A 39 6.01 25.69 17.46
CA SER A 39 6.15 26.73 18.49
C SER A 39 7.41 26.70 19.39
N ASP A 40 8.23 27.75 19.31
CA ASP A 40 9.38 28.02 20.19
C ASP A 40 9.01 28.28 21.68
N THR A 41 7.78 27.93 22.09
CA THR A 41 7.42 27.80 23.51
C THR A 41 8.12 26.58 24.12
N SER A 42 8.79 26.79 25.24
CA SER A 42 9.60 25.79 25.95
C SER A 42 8.89 24.45 26.21
N SER A 43 9.70 23.39 26.38
CA SER A 43 9.36 21.97 26.52
C SER A 43 8.60 21.59 27.80
N SER A 44 7.56 22.34 28.15
CA SER A 44 6.80 22.26 29.40
C SER A 44 5.37 21.72 29.24
N LYS A 45 4.86 21.64 28.00
CA LYS A 45 3.53 21.08 27.71
C LYS A 45 3.65 19.65 27.14
N PRO A 46 2.85 18.69 27.63
CA PRO A 46 2.89 17.31 27.13
C PRO A 46 2.40 17.25 25.68
N LEU A 47 3.01 16.35 24.90
CA LEU A 47 2.62 16.07 23.52
C LEU A 47 1.16 15.56 23.47
N LYS A 48 0.34 16.14 22.60
CA LYS A 48 -1.09 15.80 22.50
C LYS A 48 -1.42 15.18 21.14
N ILE A 49 -1.32 13.86 21.04
CA ILE A 49 -1.70 13.12 19.82
C ILE A 49 -3.24 13.02 19.73
N LEU A 50 -3.82 13.78 18.81
CA LEU A 50 -5.24 13.74 18.48
C LEU A 50 -5.43 13.14 17.09
N LEU A 51 -6.28 12.12 16.98
CA LEU A 51 -6.71 11.55 15.70
C LEU A 51 -7.88 12.37 15.13
N ASP A 52 -7.64 13.67 14.93
CA ASP A 52 -8.60 14.62 14.37
C ASP A 52 -8.27 14.90 12.90
N ASN A 53 -9.28 14.85 12.03
CA ASN A 53 -9.16 15.13 10.60
C ASN A 53 -9.38 16.62 10.27
N SER A 54 -9.83 17.43 11.24
CA SER A 54 -9.98 18.88 11.11
C SER A 54 -8.69 19.59 11.48
N PHE A 55 -8.10 20.33 10.53
CA PHE A 55 -6.94 21.17 10.79
C PHE A 55 -7.24 22.24 11.86
N VAL A 56 -8.36 22.95 11.71
CA VAL A 56 -8.81 23.96 12.69
C VAL A 56 -9.02 23.33 14.06
N GLY A 57 -9.74 22.19 14.13
CA GLY A 57 -10.00 21.49 15.39
C GLY A 57 -8.73 20.98 16.08
N LEU A 58 -7.76 20.48 15.31
CA LEU A 58 -6.46 20.04 15.80
C LEU A 58 -5.65 21.23 16.37
N ARG A 59 -5.62 22.36 15.66
CA ARG A 59 -4.91 23.59 16.05
C ARG A 59 -5.54 24.24 17.30
N GLU A 60 -6.86 24.41 17.31
CA GLU A 60 -7.61 24.95 18.46
C GLU A 60 -7.42 24.09 19.72
N LYS A 61 -7.38 22.75 19.59
CA LYS A 61 -7.15 21.83 20.71
C LYS A 61 -5.68 21.73 21.13
N SER A 62 -4.76 22.46 20.50
CA SER A 62 -3.30 22.34 20.67
C SER A 62 -2.78 20.90 20.48
N GLY A 63 -3.31 20.20 19.48
CA GLY A 63 -2.86 18.86 19.10
C GLY A 63 -1.64 18.89 18.17
N TYR A 64 -0.94 17.75 18.09
CA TYR A 64 0.24 17.60 17.24
C TYR A 64 -0.12 17.68 15.75
N TYR A 65 0.45 18.65 15.04
CA TYR A 65 0.30 18.84 13.59
C TYR A 65 1.66 18.79 12.89
N LEU A 66 1.75 18.01 11.81
CA LEU A 66 2.92 17.96 10.93
C LEU A 66 2.81 19.01 9.83
N ASP A 67 3.71 19.99 9.91
CA ASP A 67 3.81 21.06 8.93
C ASP A 67 4.29 20.58 7.55
N LYS A 68 3.31 20.27 6.70
CA LYS A 68 3.48 20.07 5.26
C LYS A 68 3.10 21.35 4.47
N THR A 69 2.91 22.50 5.11
CA THR A 69 2.36 23.71 4.43
C THR A 69 3.29 24.33 3.40
N HIS A 70 4.59 24.05 3.46
CA HIS A 70 5.56 24.35 2.38
C HIS A 70 5.26 23.65 1.03
N PHE A 71 4.33 22.68 0.98
CA PHE A 71 3.81 22.16 -0.28
C PHE A 71 2.76 23.07 -0.93
N ILE A 72 2.18 24.03 -0.20
CA ILE A 72 1.13 24.91 -0.73
C ILE A 72 1.70 25.78 -1.85
N SER A 73 2.84 26.46 -1.64
CA SER A 73 3.50 27.21 -2.70
C SER A 73 3.85 26.31 -3.89
N LYS A 74 4.44 25.13 -3.66
CA LYS A 74 4.72 24.15 -4.73
C LYS A 74 3.50 23.73 -5.55
N ILE A 75 2.31 23.72 -4.93
CA ILE A 75 1.05 23.38 -5.60
C ILE A 75 0.54 24.58 -6.42
N GLU A 76 0.74 25.80 -5.93
CA GLU A 76 0.47 27.03 -6.69
C GLU A 76 1.44 27.21 -7.87
N ASP A 77 2.73 26.86 -7.69
CA ASP A 77 3.80 26.90 -8.69
C ASP A 77 3.56 25.98 -9.92
N LEU A 78 2.58 25.06 -9.85
CA LEU A 78 2.14 24.24 -10.99
C LEU A 78 1.27 25.01 -12.00
N GLU A 79 0.73 26.17 -11.62
CA GLU A 79 -0.21 27.01 -12.40
C GLU A 79 -1.50 26.32 -12.89
N VAL A 80 -1.76 25.06 -12.50
CA VAL A 80 -2.97 24.30 -12.87
C VAL A 80 -4.19 24.67 -12.04
N ARG A 81 -5.38 24.66 -12.67
CA ARG A 81 -6.67 24.92 -11.99
C ARG A 81 -7.34 23.66 -11.44
N ALA A 82 -6.85 22.47 -11.76
CA ALA A 82 -7.35 21.21 -11.23
C ALA A 82 -6.19 20.32 -10.79
N ILE A 83 -6.33 19.70 -9.62
CA ILE A 83 -5.30 18.87 -9.00
C ILE A 83 -5.94 17.59 -8.48
N LEU A 84 -5.33 16.46 -8.79
CA LEU A 84 -5.67 15.13 -8.29
C LEU A 84 -4.55 14.67 -7.35
N SER A 85 -4.92 14.24 -6.14
CA SER A 85 -3.95 13.88 -5.10
C SER A 85 -4.25 12.51 -4.49
N LEU A 86 -3.54 11.50 -5.00
CA LEU A 86 -3.77 10.09 -4.65
C LEU A 86 -2.65 9.51 -3.78
N ARG A 87 -3.07 8.85 -2.71
CA ARG A 87 -2.27 8.01 -1.81
C ARG A 87 -3.18 6.90 -1.27
N PRO A 88 -2.61 5.83 -0.70
CA PRO A 88 -3.39 4.86 0.08
C PRO A 88 -4.20 5.51 1.23
N ARG A 89 -5.02 4.70 1.90
CA ARG A 89 -5.81 5.16 3.06
C ARG A 89 -4.89 5.57 4.22
N ARG A 90 -5.39 6.48 5.07
CA ARG A 90 -4.74 6.95 6.32
C ARG A 90 -3.40 7.71 6.21
N PHE A 91 -2.87 7.97 5.03
CA PHE A 91 -1.64 8.77 4.83
C PHE A 91 -1.74 10.27 5.22
N GLY A 92 -2.94 10.79 5.52
CA GLY A 92 -3.16 12.17 5.99
C GLY A 92 -3.88 13.11 5.01
N LYS A 93 -4.33 12.62 3.85
CA LYS A 93 -5.00 13.40 2.79
C LYS A 93 -6.05 14.38 3.30
N THR A 94 -7.05 13.90 4.04
CA THR A 94 -8.16 14.71 4.61
C THR A 94 -7.69 15.85 5.49
N LEU A 95 -6.62 15.66 6.28
CA LEU A 95 -6.08 16.69 7.17
C LEU A 95 -5.34 17.78 6.36
N PHE A 96 -4.62 17.40 5.31
CA PHE A 96 -4.01 18.37 4.38
C PHE A 96 -5.09 19.12 3.59
N LEU A 97 -6.11 18.43 3.07
CA LEU A 97 -7.27 19.07 2.45
C LEU A 97 -7.96 20.03 3.44
N SER A 98 -8.08 19.65 4.72
CA SER A 98 -8.55 20.56 5.78
C SER A 98 -7.61 21.73 6.07
N THR A 99 -6.32 21.61 5.78
CA THR A 99 -5.36 22.71 5.85
C THR A 99 -5.57 23.67 4.68
N LEU A 100 -5.69 23.16 3.45
CA LEU A 100 -5.97 23.95 2.25
C LEU A 100 -7.29 24.73 2.36
N LEU A 101 -8.36 24.06 2.82
CA LEU A 101 -9.67 24.68 3.07
C LEU A 101 -9.53 25.99 3.87
N SER A 102 -8.86 25.95 5.03
CA SER A 102 -8.67 27.13 5.88
C SER A 102 -7.56 28.08 5.41
N TYR A 103 -6.69 27.66 4.49
CA TYR A 103 -5.68 28.55 3.92
C TYR A 103 -6.29 29.48 2.87
N TYR A 104 -7.13 28.95 1.98
CA TYR A 104 -7.71 29.70 0.86
C TYR A 104 -9.04 30.41 1.20
N ASP A 105 -9.78 29.98 2.22
CA ASP A 105 -11.08 30.57 2.59
C ASP A 105 -10.94 32.01 3.15
N ILE A 106 -11.63 32.95 2.52
CA ILE A 106 -11.75 34.35 2.99
C ILE A 106 -12.24 34.47 4.44
N LYS A 107 -13.08 33.54 4.93
CA LYS A 107 -13.62 33.57 6.30
C LYS A 107 -12.56 33.32 7.35
N ASP A 108 -11.49 32.60 7.02
CA ASP A 108 -10.38 32.33 7.94
C ASP A 108 -9.30 33.41 7.91
N LYS A 109 -9.43 34.46 7.09
CA LYS A 109 -8.51 35.63 7.05
C LYS A 109 -8.27 36.27 8.42
N VAL A 110 -9.32 36.40 9.23
CA VAL A 110 -9.23 36.95 10.61
C VAL A 110 -8.48 36.00 11.55
N ARG A 111 -8.54 34.69 11.29
CA ARG A 111 -7.89 33.63 12.08
C ARG A 111 -6.53 33.20 11.52
N PHE A 112 -6.09 33.75 10.39
CA PHE A 112 -4.89 33.31 9.66
C PHE A 112 -3.65 33.23 10.55
N LYS A 113 -3.38 34.28 11.36
CA LYS A 113 -2.23 34.30 12.29
C LYS A 113 -2.32 33.23 13.39
N GLN A 114 -3.51 32.90 13.87
CA GLN A 114 -3.75 31.85 14.88
C GLN A 114 -3.56 30.44 14.26
N LEU A 115 -4.09 30.25 13.05
CA LEU A 115 -4.06 28.95 12.37
C LEU A 115 -2.68 28.62 11.79
N PHE A 116 -2.00 29.59 11.20
CA PHE A 116 -0.79 29.36 10.39
C PHE A 116 0.50 30.05 10.88
N GLY A 117 0.46 30.99 11.82
CA GLY A 117 1.58 31.93 12.08
C GLY A 117 2.92 31.31 12.53
N ASP A 118 2.92 30.10 13.09
CA ASP A 118 4.13 29.31 13.41
C ASP A 118 4.57 28.37 12.27
N LEU A 119 3.67 28.05 11.34
CA LEU A 119 3.86 27.16 10.20
C LEU A 119 4.59 27.88 9.05
N TYR A 120 5.20 27.11 8.15
CA TYR A 120 5.93 27.61 6.99
C TYR A 120 5.11 28.61 6.16
N ILE A 121 3.85 28.28 5.83
CA ILE A 121 3.04 29.14 4.96
C ILE A 121 2.48 30.38 5.66
N GLY A 122 2.40 30.39 7.00
CA GLY A 122 2.06 31.61 7.75
C GLY A 122 3.26 32.56 7.89
N LYS A 123 4.47 32.03 7.80
CA LYS A 123 5.73 32.78 7.71
C LYS A 123 6.05 33.22 6.27
N ASN A 124 5.55 32.49 5.27
CA ASN A 124 5.75 32.73 3.83
C ASN A 124 4.40 32.68 3.08
N PRO A 125 3.45 33.61 3.35
CA PRO A 125 2.12 33.58 2.73
C PRO A 125 2.20 33.94 1.24
N THR A 126 1.45 33.20 0.42
CA THR A 126 1.28 33.44 -1.02
C THR A 126 0.17 34.47 -1.29
N PRO A 127 0.11 35.07 -2.50
CA PRO A 127 -0.98 35.98 -2.88
C PRO A 127 -2.39 35.34 -2.85
N LEU A 128 -2.47 34.01 -2.80
CA LEU A 128 -3.72 33.25 -2.73
C LEU A 128 -4.23 33.01 -1.29
N ALA A 129 -3.49 33.44 -0.26
CA ALA A 129 -3.88 33.33 1.13
C ALA A 129 -5.22 34.04 1.41
N SER A 130 -6.22 33.29 1.85
CA SER A 130 -7.58 33.75 2.19
C SER A 130 -8.21 34.63 1.10
N SER A 131 -8.16 34.18 -0.17
CA SER A 131 -8.66 34.90 -1.34
C SER A 131 -9.83 34.24 -2.09
N PHE A 132 -10.33 33.08 -1.63
CA PHE A 132 -11.38 32.30 -2.31
C PHE A 132 -12.63 32.11 -1.45
N LEU A 133 -13.79 31.99 -2.12
CA LEU A 133 -14.98 31.34 -1.58
C LEU A 133 -14.76 29.84 -1.68
N VAL A 134 -14.85 29.12 -0.55
CA VAL A 134 -14.46 27.71 -0.47
C VAL A 134 -15.68 26.79 -0.38
N LEU A 135 -15.81 25.89 -1.34
CA LEU A 135 -16.83 24.84 -1.42
C LEU A 135 -16.19 23.48 -1.09
N LYS A 136 -16.77 22.75 -0.14
CA LYS A 136 -16.31 21.40 0.23
C LYS A 136 -17.39 20.37 -0.06
N HIS A 137 -16.99 19.29 -0.74
CA HIS A 137 -17.70 18.03 -0.81
C HIS A 137 -16.91 16.91 -0.14
N ASN A 138 -17.61 15.87 0.32
CA ASN A 138 -17.02 14.61 0.77
C ASN A 138 -17.96 13.47 0.36
N PHE A 139 -17.51 12.57 -0.52
CA PHE A 139 -18.36 11.50 -1.03
C PHE A 139 -18.33 10.22 -0.19
N SER A 140 -17.57 10.18 0.91
CA SER A 140 -17.45 9.01 1.81
C SER A 140 -18.76 8.52 2.44
N GLY A 141 -19.83 9.33 2.40
CA GLY A 141 -21.15 8.99 2.95
C GLY A 141 -22.13 8.38 1.94
N ILE A 142 -21.82 8.42 0.64
CA ILE A 142 -22.77 8.11 -0.44
C ILE A 142 -22.74 6.61 -0.74
N ARG A 143 -23.56 5.86 -0.01
CA ARG A 143 -23.63 4.40 -0.09
C ARG A 143 -24.39 3.93 -1.34
N ILE A 144 -23.95 2.82 -1.92
CA ILE A 144 -24.77 2.06 -2.88
C ILE A 144 -25.60 1.06 -2.08
N ASN A 145 -26.88 1.37 -1.90
CA ASN A 145 -27.86 0.46 -1.33
C ASN A 145 -28.14 -0.72 -2.29
N SER A 146 -28.92 -1.71 -1.86
CA SER A 146 -29.37 -2.81 -2.73
C SER A 146 -30.10 -2.34 -3.99
N THR A 147 -30.80 -1.19 -3.90
CA THR A 147 -31.33 -0.43 -5.04
C THR A 147 -30.37 0.68 -5.45
N TYR A 148 -29.85 0.59 -6.67
CA TYR A 148 -28.89 1.54 -7.25
C TYR A 148 -29.50 2.92 -7.54
N GLU A 149 -30.83 3.00 -7.72
CA GLU A 149 -31.56 4.26 -7.90
C GLU A 149 -31.29 5.25 -6.75
N ASN A 150 -31.21 4.74 -5.51
CA ASN A 150 -30.90 5.54 -4.32
C ASN A 150 -29.54 6.24 -4.37
N PHE A 151 -28.55 5.73 -5.12
CA PHE A 151 -27.22 6.36 -5.19
C PHE A 151 -27.28 7.71 -5.91
N VAL A 152 -27.98 7.76 -7.05
CA VAL A 152 -28.07 8.98 -7.87
C VAL A 152 -28.84 10.07 -7.14
N GLU A 153 -29.91 9.70 -6.44
CA GLU A 153 -30.65 10.58 -5.56
C GLU A 153 -29.77 11.09 -4.41
N ALA A 154 -29.16 10.20 -3.62
CA ALA A 154 -28.30 10.56 -2.49
C ALA A 154 -27.08 11.42 -2.91
N PHE A 155 -26.53 11.20 -4.11
CA PHE A 155 -25.47 12.03 -4.68
C PHE A 155 -25.94 13.47 -4.93
N TYR A 156 -27.08 13.66 -5.60
CA TYR A 156 -27.63 14.99 -5.84
C TYR A 156 -28.19 15.65 -4.58
N GLU A 157 -28.70 14.90 -3.61
CA GLU A 157 -29.07 15.42 -2.28
C GLU A 157 -27.85 15.89 -1.49
N SER A 158 -26.75 15.12 -1.46
CA SER A 158 -25.51 15.51 -0.80
C SER A 158 -24.93 16.79 -1.41
N LEU A 159 -24.89 16.87 -2.75
CA LEU A 159 -24.47 18.09 -3.45
C LEU A 159 -25.36 19.29 -3.08
N ASN A 160 -26.69 19.13 -3.11
CA ASN A 160 -27.63 20.20 -2.73
C ASN A 160 -27.48 20.66 -1.26
N ALA A 161 -27.19 19.75 -0.33
CA ALA A 161 -26.93 20.08 1.06
C ALA A 161 -25.65 20.90 1.22
N ASP A 162 -24.59 20.55 0.50
CA ASP A 162 -23.32 21.29 0.49
C ASP A 162 -23.47 22.66 -0.20
N PHE A 163 -24.17 22.74 -1.33
CA PHE A 163 -24.51 23.98 -2.04
C PHE A 163 -25.32 24.94 -1.15
N SER A 164 -26.33 24.43 -0.44
CA SER A 164 -27.12 25.23 0.50
C SER A 164 -26.26 25.78 1.64
N ARG A 165 -25.35 24.96 2.18
CA ARG A 165 -24.41 25.36 3.23
C ARG A 165 -23.41 26.42 2.73
N PHE A 166 -22.95 26.30 1.48
CA PHE A 166 -22.10 27.29 0.82
C PHE A 166 -22.82 28.65 0.70
N MET A 167 -24.03 28.68 0.13
CA MET A 167 -24.79 29.93 -0.05
C MET A 167 -25.02 30.67 1.27
N TYR A 168 -25.41 29.97 2.33
CA TYR A 168 -25.56 30.62 3.64
C TYR A 168 -24.23 31.04 4.26
N ARG A 169 -23.12 30.30 4.08
CA ARG A 169 -21.79 30.66 4.59
C ARG A 169 -21.28 31.97 4.00
N TYR A 170 -21.46 32.18 2.70
CA TYR A 170 -20.95 33.35 1.97
C TYR A 170 -22.02 34.39 1.62
N LYS A 171 -23.16 34.39 2.34
CA LYS A 171 -24.28 35.31 2.09
C LYS A 171 -23.88 36.79 2.08
N GLN A 172 -22.86 37.18 2.85
CA GLN A 172 -22.40 38.57 2.91
C GLN A 172 -21.60 38.94 1.65
N GLU A 173 -20.77 38.01 1.16
CA GLU A 173 -19.86 38.20 0.03
C GLU A 173 -20.55 37.99 -1.32
N LEU A 174 -21.55 37.12 -1.39
CA LEU A 174 -22.41 36.97 -2.56
C LEU A 174 -23.39 38.15 -2.75
N GLY A 175 -23.60 38.97 -1.71
CA GLY A 175 -24.39 40.20 -1.80
C GLY A 175 -25.80 40.01 -2.35
N GLU A 176 -26.15 40.76 -3.40
CA GLU A 176 -27.43 40.63 -4.11
C GLU A 176 -27.58 39.33 -4.92
N TYR A 177 -26.46 38.64 -5.21
CA TYR A 177 -26.44 37.34 -5.88
C TYR A 177 -26.65 36.16 -4.91
N PHE A 178 -26.84 36.42 -3.60
CA PHE A 178 -27.33 35.40 -2.68
C PHE A 178 -28.81 35.05 -2.97
N TYR A 179 -29.11 33.75 -3.04
CA TYR A 179 -30.47 33.23 -3.10
C TYR A 179 -30.61 31.91 -2.33
N ASP A 180 -31.83 31.59 -1.94
CA ASP A 180 -32.15 30.47 -1.04
C ASP A 180 -32.77 29.30 -1.83
N PHE A 181 -32.01 28.21 -2.00
CA PHE A 181 -32.45 27.00 -2.70
C PHE A 181 -33.71 26.35 -2.13
N ASN A 182 -34.05 26.61 -0.87
CA ASN A 182 -35.24 26.05 -0.22
C ASN A 182 -36.51 26.85 -0.51
N LYS A 183 -36.39 28.04 -1.10
CA LYS A 183 -37.50 28.99 -1.34
C LYS A 183 -37.84 29.19 -2.82
N LYS A 184 -36.87 29.02 -3.73
CA LYS A 184 -37.19 28.69 -5.13
C LYS A 184 -37.56 27.19 -5.21
N SER A 185 -38.22 26.78 -6.30
CA SER A 185 -38.60 25.37 -6.49
C SER A 185 -37.36 24.45 -6.47
N LYS A 186 -37.56 23.19 -6.06
CA LYS A 186 -36.51 22.16 -6.02
C LYS A 186 -35.93 21.87 -7.43
N LYS A 187 -34.99 22.71 -7.87
CA LYS A 187 -34.11 22.47 -9.01
C LYS A 187 -33.23 21.25 -8.74
N ASN A 188 -32.78 20.57 -9.80
CA ASN A 188 -31.76 19.53 -9.67
C ASN A 188 -30.39 20.15 -9.27
N ALA A 189 -29.52 19.34 -8.67
CA ALA A 189 -28.24 19.81 -8.16
C ALA A 189 -27.34 20.45 -9.24
N LEU A 190 -27.42 19.96 -10.49
CA LEU A 190 -26.65 20.49 -11.61
C LEU A 190 -27.05 21.93 -11.98
N ALA A 191 -28.33 22.26 -11.95
CA ALA A 191 -28.80 23.63 -12.13
C ALA A 191 -28.45 24.52 -10.91
N ASN A 192 -28.52 23.97 -9.70
CA ASN A 192 -28.12 24.67 -8.48
C ASN A 192 -26.62 25.01 -8.44
N PHE A 193 -25.77 24.14 -8.99
CA PHE A 193 -24.34 24.39 -9.14
C PHE A 193 -24.05 25.51 -10.15
N LYS A 194 -24.78 25.56 -11.27
CA LYS A 194 -24.67 26.68 -12.24
C LYS A 194 -25.09 28.02 -11.61
N ASP A 195 -26.19 28.04 -10.87
CA ASP A 195 -26.61 29.25 -10.17
C ASP A 195 -25.53 29.72 -9.14
N ILE A 196 -24.82 28.80 -8.47
CA ILE A 196 -23.66 29.10 -7.60
C ILE A 196 -22.51 29.72 -8.40
N LEU A 197 -22.11 29.10 -9.53
CA LEU A 197 -21.00 29.59 -10.34
C LEU A 197 -21.25 31.02 -10.82
N ASN A 198 -22.47 31.29 -11.30
CA ASN A 198 -22.91 32.63 -11.69
C ASN A 198 -22.84 33.61 -10.51
N ALA A 199 -23.29 33.23 -9.31
CA ALA A 199 -23.27 34.10 -8.14
C ALA A 199 -21.85 34.42 -7.64
N VAL A 200 -20.90 33.48 -7.77
CA VAL A 200 -19.47 33.71 -7.46
C VAL A 200 -18.83 34.62 -8.50
N GLU A 201 -19.09 34.40 -9.79
CA GLU A 201 -18.56 35.24 -10.88
C GLU A 201 -19.09 36.68 -10.81
N LEU A 202 -20.40 36.86 -10.61
CA LEU A 202 -21.03 38.18 -10.52
C LEU A 202 -20.63 38.96 -9.27
N SER A 203 -20.32 38.28 -8.15
CA SER A 203 -19.75 38.94 -6.95
C SER A 203 -18.27 39.30 -7.09
N GLY A 204 -17.63 39.03 -8.24
CA GLY A 204 -16.21 39.31 -8.48
C GLY A 204 -15.26 38.42 -7.68
N HIS A 205 -15.78 37.31 -7.13
CA HIS A 205 -15.02 36.36 -6.31
C HIS A 205 -14.57 35.15 -7.14
N LYS A 206 -13.72 34.31 -6.53
CA LYS A 206 -13.28 33.02 -7.10
C LYS A 206 -13.67 31.87 -6.19
N LEU A 207 -14.02 30.75 -6.80
CA LEU A 207 -14.39 29.51 -6.14
C LEU A 207 -13.15 28.62 -5.99
N TYR A 208 -12.99 27.97 -4.82
CA TYR A 208 -12.08 26.83 -4.68
C TYR A 208 -12.90 25.63 -4.19
N VAL A 209 -13.00 24.59 -5.03
CA VAL A 209 -13.75 23.36 -4.76
C VAL A 209 -12.79 22.28 -4.24
N PHE A 210 -13.11 21.72 -3.08
CA PHE A 210 -12.38 20.62 -2.48
C PHE A 210 -13.29 19.38 -2.40
N ILE A 211 -12.84 18.25 -2.93
CA ILE A 211 -13.60 17.00 -2.91
C ILE A 211 -12.74 15.92 -2.24
N ASP A 212 -13.18 15.45 -1.08
CA ASP A 212 -12.55 14.29 -0.41
C ASP A 212 -13.29 12.98 -0.70
N GLU A 213 -12.52 11.89 -0.66
CA GLU A 213 -12.87 10.56 -1.15
C GLU A 213 -13.64 10.59 -2.49
N TYR A 214 -13.10 11.29 -3.49
CA TYR A 214 -13.75 11.43 -4.81
C TYR A 214 -14.06 10.07 -5.46
N ASP A 215 -13.25 9.05 -5.16
CA ASP A 215 -13.39 7.68 -5.64
C ASP A 215 -14.35 6.81 -4.80
N ALA A 216 -15.03 7.37 -3.79
CA ALA A 216 -15.97 6.65 -2.92
C ALA A 216 -17.04 5.88 -3.73
N GLY A 217 -17.61 6.49 -4.78
CA GLY A 217 -18.61 5.84 -5.64
C GLY A 217 -18.11 4.56 -6.31
N MET A 218 -16.84 4.50 -6.74
CA MET A 218 -16.25 3.25 -7.26
C MET A 218 -15.93 2.27 -6.12
N ASN A 219 -15.43 2.75 -4.98
CA ASN A 219 -15.18 1.90 -3.82
C ASN A 219 -16.47 1.21 -3.32
N GLU A 220 -17.62 1.89 -3.35
CA GLU A 220 -18.93 1.28 -3.05
C GLU A 220 -19.41 0.35 -4.18
N ALA A 221 -19.18 0.70 -5.46
CA ALA A 221 -19.56 -0.17 -6.58
C ALA A 221 -18.82 -1.51 -6.55
N LEU A 222 -17.56 -1.49 -6.12
CA LEU A 222 -16.72 -2.68 -5.92
C LEU A 222 -17.09 -3.49 -4.65
N LYS A 223 -17.79 -2.90 -3.68
CA LYS A 223 -18.38 -3.64 -2.53
C LYS A 223 -19.61 -4.45 -2.91
N ASN A 224 -20.34 -4.03 -3.94
CA ASN A 224 -21.64 -4.63 -4.22
C ASN A 224 -21.47 -6.06 -4.75
N GLU A 225 -21.84 -7.05 -3.94
CA GLU A 225 -21.59 -8.45 -4.28
C GLU A 225 -22.28 -8.89 -5.58
N SER A 226 -23.40 -8.28 -5.98
CA SER A 226 -24.03 -8.55 -7.28
C SER A 226 -23.11 -8.15 -8.46
N ILE A 227 -22.40 -7.02 -8.36
CA ILE A 227 -21.34 -6.68 -9.31
C ILE A 227 -20.21 -7.70 -9.19
N PHE A 228 -19.74 -7.99 -7.99
CA PHE A 228 -18.56 -8.83 -7.80
C PHE A 228 -18.74 -10.27 -8.33
N GLN A 229 -19.92 -10.88 -8.14
CA GLN A 229 -20.22 -12.19 -8.73
C GLN A 229 -20.35 -12.11 -10.27
N SER A 230 -20.85 -11.00 -10.83
CA SER A 230 -20.85 -10.77 -12.29
C SER A 230 -19.47 -10.50 -12.91
N LEU A 231 -18.43 -10.25 -12.09
CA LEU A 231 -17.03 -10.27 -12.51
C LEU A 231 -16.42 -11.69 -12.49
N LYS A 232 -17.00 -12.63 -11.72
CA LYS A 232 -16.57 -14.03 -11.61
C LYS A 232 -17.18 -14.92 -12.70
N ASP A 233 -18.48 -14.77 -13.00
CA ASP A 233 -19.20 -15.60 -13.96
C ASP A 233 -18.82 -15.25 -15.42
N ARG A 234 -17.87 -16.03 -15.99
CA ARG A 234 -17.40 -15.88 -17.39
C ARG A 234 -18.46 -16.17 -18.46
N ASN A 235 -19.51 -16.94 -18.13
CA ASN A 235 -20.37 -17.62 -19.11
C ASN A 235 -21.86 -17.22 -19.08
N LYS A 236 -22.26 -16.24 -18.25
CA LYS A 236 -23.64 -15.71 -18.30
C LYS A 236 -23.68 -14.37 -19.02
N ASN A 237 -24.73 -14.17 -19.81
CA ASN A 237 -25.09 -12.86 -20.34
C ASN A 237 -25.24 -11.89 -19.15
N GLU A 238 -24.39 -10.86 -19.11
CA GLU A 238 -24.45 -9.83 -18.07
C GLU A 238 -25.84 -9.20 -18.01
N ASP A 239 -26.44 -9.21 -16.83
CA ASP A 239 -27.71 -8.53 -16.56
C ASP A 239 -27.64 -7.09 -17.09
N ALA A 240 -28.49 -6.79 -18.08
CA ALA A 240 -28.57 -5.43 -18.65
C ALA A 240 -28.88 -4.39 -17.55
N SER A 241 -29.68 -4.80 -16.55
CA SER A 241 -29.88 -4.15 -15.26
C SER A 241 -28.57 -3.61 -14.65
N VAL A 242 -27.57 -4.46 -14.43
CA VAL A 242 -26.32 -4.07 -13.71
C VAL A 242 -25.49 -3.10 -14.55
N ARG A 243 -25.34 -3.35 -15.86
CA ARG A 243 -24.60 -2.45 -16.77
C ARG A 243 -25.27 -1.08 -16.90
N CYS A 244 -26.59 -1.03 -17.01
CA CYS A 244 -27.33 0.24 -17.01
C CYS A 244 -27.18 0.98 -15.67
N LYS A 245 -27.16 0.28 -14.53
CA LYS A 245 -27.00 0.89 -13.19
C LYS A 245 -25.60 1.46 -12.95
N ILE A 246 -24.53 0.75 -13.35
CA ILE A 246 -23.17 1.31 -13.35
C ILE A 246 -23.10 2.54 -14.27
N LYS A 247 -23.71 2.46 -15.46
CA LYS A 247 -23.78 3.59 -16.38
C LYS A 247 -24.53 4.81 -15.80
N SER A 248 -25.61 4.64 -15.04
CA SER A 248 -26.31 5.75 -14.39
C SER A 248 -25.46 6.47 -13.33
N ILE A 249 -24.60 5.73 -12.60
CA ILE A 249 -23.62 6.30 -11.66
C ILE A 249 -22.57 7.11 -12.45
N ASP A 250 -21.98 6.48 -13.46
CA ASP A 250 -21.00 7.07 -14.38
C ASP A 250 -21.53 8.37 -15.03
N ASP A 251 -22.72 8.32 -15.63
CA ASP A 251 -23.37 9.47 -16.26
C ASP A 251 -23.80 10.58 -15.27
N SER A 252 -23.96 10.28 -13.98
CA SER A 252 -24.27 11.28 -12.94
C SER A 252 -23.01 12.02 -12.47
N PHE A 253 -21.92 11.30 -12.23
CA PHE A 253 -20.60 11.92 -12.02
C PHE A 253 -20.17 12.73 -13.25
N LYS A 254 -20.45 12.26 -14.49
CA LYS A 254 -20.14 12.99 -15.73
C LYS A 254 -20.67 14.40 -15.76
N GLN A 255 -21.95 14.56 -15.46
CA GLN A 255 -22.62 15.85 -15.53
C GLN A 255 -22.09 16.83 -14.48
N PHE A 256 -21.72 16.34 -13.29
CA PHE A 256 -21.13 17.16 -12.24
C PHE A 256 -19.69 17.59 -12.58
N PHE A 257 -18.81 16.66 -12.94
CA PHE A 257 -17.42 16.99 -13.28
C PHE A 257 -17.29 17.79 -14.59
N SER A 258 -18.23 17.67 -15.54
CA SER A 258 -18.24 18.55 -16.72
C SER A 258 -18.48 20.01 -16.34
N HIS A 259 -19.45 20.31 -15.48
CA HIS A 259 -19.66 21.70 -15.05
C HIS A 259 -18.49 22.26 -14.21
N LEU A 260 -17.79 21.39 -13.44
CA LEU A 260 -16.53 21.78 -12.80
C LEU A 260 -15.44 22.09 -13.83
N LYS A 261 -15.29 21.28 -14.89
CA LYS A 261 -14.34 21.53 -15.98
C LYS A 261 -14.59 22.90 -16.63
N ASP A 262 -15.85 23.20 -16.92
CA ASP A 262 -16.23 24.45 -17.58
C ASP A 262 -15.93 25.66 -16.70
N ALA A 263 -16.23 25.59 -15.39
CA ALA A 263 -15.85 26.59 -14.41
C ALA A 263 -14.32 26.78 -14.28
N CYS A 264 -13.53 25.69 -14.36
CA CYS A 264 -12.07 25.76 -14.42
C CYS A 264 -11.59 26.46 -15.70
N ASN A 265 -12.19 26.17 -16.85
CA ASN A 265 -11.81 26.81 -18.13
C ASN A 265 -12.11 28.31 -18.11
N MET A 266 -13.29 28.71 -17.63
CA MET A 266 -13.69 30.11 -17.44
C MET A 266 -12.81 30.84 -16.41
N GLY A 267 -12.19 30.12 -15.47
CA GLY A 267 -11.34 30.70 -14.42
C GLY A 267 -12.10 31.15 -13.17
N ILE A 268 -13.38 30.78 -13.07
CA ILE A 268 -14.23 30.96 -11.89
C ILE A 268 -13.74 30.05 -10.76
N ALA A 269 -13.32 28.82 -11.09
CA ALA A 269 -13.00 27.77 -10.12
C ALA A 269 -11.55 27.24 -10.20
N CYS A 270 -10.98 26.96 -9.03
CA CYS A 270 -9.90 25.99 -8.83
C CYS A 270 -10.45 24.74 -8.13
N VAL A 271 -9.83 23.56 -8.35
CA VAL A 271 -10.33 22.27 -7.84
C VAL A 271 -9.18 21.42 -7.27
N PHE A 272 -9.35 20.90 -6.05
CA PHE A 272 -8.42 19.93 -5.43
C PHE A 272 -9.17 18.66 -5.02
N LEU A 273 -8.76 17.51 -5.56
CA LEU A 273 -9.40 16.22 -5.36
C LEU A 273 -8.50 15.29 -4.55
N THR A 274 -9.02 14.65 -3.51
CA THR A 274 -8.31 13.58 -2.78
C THR A 274 -9.04 12.25 -2.88
N GLY A 275 -8.26 11.18 -3.07
CA GLY A 275 -8.78 9.82 -3.23
C GLY A 275 -7.73 8.74 -3.02
N VAL A 276 -8.14 7.49 -3.18
CA VAL A 276 -7.22 6.34 -3.15
C VAL A 276 -6.87 5.90 -4.57
N THR A 277 -7.88 5.67 -5.39
CA THR A 277 -7.75 5.08 -6.73
C THR A 277 -7.96 6.10 -7.85
N PRO A 278 -7.19 6.04 -8.96
CA PRO A 278 -7.36 6.90 -10.13
C PRO A 278 -8.52 6.41 -11.01
N VAL A 279 -9.75 6.54 -10.52
CA VAL A 279 -10.95 6.35 -11.35
C VAL A 279 -10.91 7.39 -12.48
N VAL A 280 -11.15 6.98 -13.73
CA VAL A 280 -10.89 7.86 -14.90
C VAL A 280 -11.82 9.07 -14.90
N LEU A 281 -11.32 10.22 -14.43
CA LEU A 281 -12.01 11.51 -14.53
C LEU A 281 -12.32 11.90 -16.00
N SER A 282 -11.60 11.34 -16.97
CA SER A 282 -11.87 11.44 -18.42
C SER A 282 -12.71 10.28 -19.03
N GLU A 283 -13.32 9.42 -18.21
CA GLU A 283 -14.64 8.84 -18.54
C GLU A 283 -15.73 9.73 -17.93
N PHE A 284 -15.55 10.15 -16.68
CA PHE A 284 -16.40 11.14 -16.00
C PHE A 284 -16.38 12.55 -16.63
N THR A 285 -15.75 12.75 -17.79
CA THR A 285 -15.84 13.97 -18.60
C THR A 285 -15.29 13.70 -20.00
N SER A 286 -15.74 14.48 -20.98
CA SER A 286 -14.97 14.76 -22.19
C SER A 286 -13.82 15.75 -21.90
N GLY A 287 -12.91 15.40 -20.98
CA GLY A 287 -11.59 16.04 -20.86
C GLY A 287 -11.27 16.81 -19.57
N PHE A 288 -11.52 16.27 -18.38
CA PHE A 288 -10.87 16.67 -17.12
C PHE A 288 -9.40 16.23 -17.06
N ASN A 289 -8.75 16.01 -18.22
CA ASN A 289 -7.29 15.87 -18.38
C ASN A 289 -6.54 17.17 -17.99
N ILE A 290 -7.24 18.19 -17.47
CA ILE A 290 -6.67 19.38 -16.84
C ILE A 290 -6.19 19.14 -15.40
N SER A 291 -6.44 17.96 -14.83
CA SER A 291 -5.99 17.62 -13.47
C SER A 291 -4.60 16.97 -13.45
N GLU A 292 -3.64 17.61 -12.78
CA GLU A 292 -2.31 17.04 -12.52
C GLU A 292 -2.38 15.98 -11.40
N ASP A 293 -1.80 14.79 -11.57
CA ASP A 293 -1.77 13.73 -10.52
C ASP A 293 -0.48 13.82 -9.68
N LEU A 294 -0.58 14.43 -8.50
CA LEU A 294 0.55 14.56 -7.56
C LEU A 294 1.06 13.20 -7.05
N ALA A 295 0.40 12.09 -7.34
CA ALA A 295 0.74 10.80 -6.77
C ALA A 295 2.09 10.26 -7.23
N THR A 296 2.38 10.30 -8.53
CA THR A 296 3.63 9.78 -9.10
C THR A 296 4.75 10.82 -9.13
N GLU A 297 4.43 12.10 -8.90
CA GLU A 297 5.40 13.17 -9.05
C GLU A 297 6.45 13.19 -7.95
N LYS A 298 7.72 13.17 -8.39
CA LYS A 298 8.91 13.07 -7.51
C LYS A 298 8.90 14.16 -6.45
N GLU A 299 8.40 15.35 -6.77
CA GLU A 299 8.45 16.51 -5.89
C GLU A 299 7.50 16.42 -4.69
N PHE A 300 6.45 15.59 -4.80
CA PHE A 300 5.34 15.43 -3.83
C PHE A 300 5.37 14.06 -3.11
N TRP A 301 6.52 13.40 -3.10
CA TRP A 301 6.70 12.12 -2.40
C TRP A 301 6.37 12.22 -0.89
N ASP A 302 6.97 13.18 -0.15
CA ASP A 302 6.72 13.41 1.29
C ASP A 302 5.59 14.42 1.59
N LEU A 303 4.71 14.71 0.61
CA LEU A 303 3.47 15.49 0.82
C LEU A 303 2.58 14.86 1.89
N TYR A 304 2.61 13.53 1.97
CA TYR A 304 1.87 12.71 2.91
C TYR A 304 2.80 11.68 3.56
N GLY A 305 2.33 11.01 4.61
CA GLY A 305 3.17 10.12 5.40
C GLY A 305 4.20 10.87 6.25
N PHE A 306 4.90 10.10 7.09
CA PHE A 306 6.05 10.60 7.87
C PHE A 306 7.34 10.04 7.26
N LYS A 307 8.39 10.85 7.21
CA LYS A 307 9.78 10.41 6.96
C LYS A 307 10.42 9.88 8.25
N LYS A 308 11.55 9.17 8.17
CA LYS A 308 12.24 8.63 9.36
C LYS A 308 12.47 9.70 10.43
N SER A 309 13.03 10.85 10.05
CA SER A 309 13.31 11.97 10.95
C SER A 309 12.06 12.62 11.58
N GLU A 310 10.89 12.49 10.94
CA GLU A 310 9.61 12.98 11.47
C GLU A 310 9.04 11.99 12.52
N VAL A 311 9.30 10.70 12.37
CA VAL A 311 8.99 9.65 13.37
C VAL A 311 9.91 9.78 14.58
N GLU A 312 11.20 10.01 14.37
CA GLU A 312 12.20 10.17 15.44
C GLU A 312 11.87 11.37 16.34
N LEU A 313 11.65 12.55 15.75
CA LEU A 313 11.25 13.75 16.50
C LEU A 313 9.93 13.57 17.25
N LEU A 314 9.00 12.77 16.72
CA LEU A 314 7.74 12.44 17.38
C LEU A 314 7.96 11.52 18.60
N LEU A 315 8.81 10.50 18.49
CA LEU A 315 9.21 9.65 19.62
C LEU A 315 9.96 10.46 20.69
N ASP A 316 10.81 11.42 20.29
CA ASP A 316 11.49 12.32 21.22
C ASP A 316 10.49 13.16 22.02
N LYS A 317 9.53 13.80 21.34
CA LYS A 317 8.47 14.60 21.98
C LYS A 317 7.45 13.73 22.76
N ALA A 318 7.34 12.43 22.48
CA ALA A 318 6.41 11.52 23.15
C ALA A 318 6.98 10.85 24.40
N LEU A 319 8.25 10.43 24.39
CA LEU A 319 8.85 9.59 25.43
C LEU A 319 9.84 10.33 26.34
N GLY A 320 10.37 11.48 25.90
CA GLY A 320 11.40 12.25 26.58
C GLY A 320 12.81 11.71 26.36
N ASN A 321 13.84 12.44 26.80
CA ASN A 321 15.23 12.16 26.42
C ASN A 321 15.94 11.05 27.24
N SER A 322 15.29 10.52 28.28
CA SER A 322 15.89 9.54 29.21
C SER A 322 15.95 8.09 28.72
N LEU A 323 15.42 7.79 27.52
CA LEU A 323 15.22 6.42 27.01
C LEU A 323 15.82 6.23 25.61
N SER A 324 17.11 6.55 25.42
CA SER A 324 17.84 6.42 24.15
C SER A 324 17.72 5.03 23.51
N ASP A 325 18.07 4.01 24.28
CA ASP A 325 18.27 2.64 23.80
C ASP A 325 16.92 1.98 23.47
N VAL A 326 15.88 2.34 24.23
CA VAL A 326 14.50 1.95 23.94
C VAL A 326 14.02 2.65 22.66
N LYS A 327 14.26 3.96 22.49
CA LYS A 327 13.90 4.66 21.25
C LYS A 327 14.57 4.06 20.02
N GLU A 328 15.87 3.79 20.06
CA GLU A 328 16.60 3.22 18.91
C GLU A 328 16.00 1.88 18.49
N ARG A 329 15.66 1.02 19.45
CA ARG A 329 14.95 -0.24 19.21
C ARG A 329 13.51 -0.02 18.70
N LEU A 330 12.77 0.96 19.22
CA LEU A 330 11.43 1.31 18.73
C LEU A 330 11.46 1.89 17.29
N ILE A 331 12.49 2.67 16.94
CA ILE A 331 12.71 3.19 15.58
C ILE A 331 13.06 2.03 14.63
N THR A 332 13.87 1.08 15.09
CA THR A 332 14.25 -0.12 14.32
C THR A 332 13.03 -1.02 14.07
N TRP A 333 12.27 -1.35 15.11
CA TRP A 333 11.00 -2.07 14.97
C TRP A 333 9.98 -1.33 14.10
N LEU A 334 9.81 -0.01 14.31
CA LEU A 334 8.91 0.79 13.48
C LEU A 334 9.31 0.73 12.00
N LYS A 335 10.61 0.71 11.68
CA LYS A 335 11.10 0.53 10.31
C LYS A 335 10.73 -0.83 9.75
N GLU A 336 11.19 -1.91 10.39
CA GLU A 336 10.97 -3.30 9.97
C GLU A 336 9.48 -3.59 9.72
N GLU A 337 8.62 -3.01 10.56
CA GLU A 337 7.19 -3.28 10.55
C GLU A 337 6.36 -2.31 9.69
N ASN A 338 6.76 -1.04 9.59
CA ASN A 338 5.89 0.05 9.09
C ASN A 338 6.52 0.92 7.98
N ASP A 339 7.84 1.00 7.84
CA ASP A 339 8.52 1.76 6.78
C ASP A 339 8.52 0.97 5.45
N GLY A 340 8.69 1.66 4.33
CA GLY A 340 8.94 1.02 3.03
C GLY A 340 8.00 1.42 1.90
N TYR A 341 7.12 2.42 2.04
CA TYR A 341 6.34 2.94 0.91
C TYR A 341 7.18 3.88 0.03
N PHE A 342 7.32 3.53 -1.25
CA PHE A 342 7.92 4.35 -2.30
C PHE A 342 6.91 4.60 -3.42
N PHE A 343 6.47 5.86 -3.56
CA PHE A 343 5.51 6.26 -4.60
C PHE A 343 6.18 6.73 -5.90
N HIS A 344 7.50 6.90 -5.89
CA HIS A 344 8.31 7.18 -7.08
C HIS A 344 9.71 6.51 -6.95
N PRO A 345 10.28 5.88 -8.00
CA PRO A 345 11.54 5.13 -7.87
C PRO A 345 12.77 5.96 -7.46
N LYS A 346 12.76 7.28 -7.73
CA LYS A 346 13.83 8.22 -7.33
C LYS A 346 13.52 8.96 -6.01
N GLN A 347 12.67 8.38 -5.17
CA GLN A 347 12.38 8.83 -3.80
C GLN A 347 13.55 8.47 -2.87
N PRO A 348 13.99 9.36 -1.95
CA PRO A 348 15.27 9.20 -1.25
C PRO A 348 15.24 8.28 -0.02
N GLU A 349 14.10 8.18 0.67
CA GLU A 349 13.85 7.29 1.82
C GLU A 349 12.40 6.78 1.75
N GLY A 350 12.06 5.72 2.48
CA GLY A 350 10.68 5.26 2.60
C GLY A 350 9.82 6.27 3.37
N ILE A 351 8.50 6.19 3.23
CA ILE A 351 7.57 6.90 4.10
C ILE A 351 6.63 5.96 4.85
N PHE A 352 6.39 6.32 6.11
CA PHE A 352 5.54 5.58 7.04
C PHE A 352 4.08 6.00 6.89
N ASN A 353 3.15 5.08 7.16
CA ASN A 353 1.72 5.41 7.23
C ASN A 353 1.42 6.26 8.49
N THR A 354 1.00 7.51 8.27
CA THR A 354 0.71 8.52 9.30
C THR A 354 -0.12 7.99 10.47
N ALA A 355 -1.28 7.35 10.21
CA ALA A 355 -2.14 6.91 11.29
C ALA A 355 -1.57 5.72 12.07
N ARG A 356 -0.83 4.82 11.42
CA ARG A 356 -0.20 3.67 12.10
C ARG A 356 0.92 4.14 13.03
N VAL A 357 1.75 5.10 12.62
CA VAL A 357 2.76 5.68 13.53
C VAL A 357 2.10 6.42 14.69
N LEU A 358 1.09 7.25 14.44
CA LEU A 358 0.36 7.96 15.50
C LEU A 358 -0.35 6.98 16.47
N TYR A 359 -0.85 5.85 15.98
CA TYR A 359 -1.42 4.77 16.79
C TYR A 359 -0.36 4.10 17.68
N CYS A 360 0.77 3.66 17.10
CA CYS A 360 1.87 3.03 17.83
C CYS A 360 2.42 3.97 18.92
N ILE A 361 2.69 5.23 18.58
CA ILE A 361 3.24 6.18 19.55
C ILE A 361 2.23 6.55 20.64
N LYS A 362 0.93 6.66 20.31
CA LYS A 362 -0.12 6.82 21.33
C LYS A 362 -0.23 5.61 22.27
N LYS A 363 -0.02 4.38 21.77
CA LYS A 363 0.11 3.17 22.61
C LYS A 363 1.36 3.25 23.50
N PHE A 364 2.53 3.57 22.94
CA PHE A 364 3.77 3.69 23.71
C PHE A 364 3.66 4.71 24.85
N MET A 365 3.02 5.87 24.61
CA MET A 365 2.76 6.88 25.64
C MET A 365 1.90 6.32 26.77
N LYS A 366 0.75 5.70 26.44
CA LYS A 366 -0.15 5.09 27.43
C LYS A 366 0.56 4.00 28.24
N GLN A 367 1.34 3.14 27.59
CA GLN A 367 2.08 2.08 28.27
C GLN A 367 3.21 2.64 29.15
N LYS A 368 3.85 3.74 28.77
CA LYS A 368 4.81 4.44 29.65
C LYS A 368 4.12 5.03 30.88
N GLU A 369 2.95 5.65 30.71
CA GLU A 369 2.12 6.16 31.82
C GLU A 369 1.70 5.02 32.79
N GLU A 370 1.48 3.81 32.29
CA GLU A 370 1.12 2.62 33.08
C GLU A 370 2.33 1.92 33.76
N LEU A 371 3.54 2.01 33.18
CA LEU A 371 4.75 1.36 33.70
C LEU A 371 5.57 2.21 34.69
N GLY A 372 5.41 3.54 34.64
CA GLY A 372 6.17 4.49 35.44
C GLY A 372 7.67 4.57 35.10
N ASP A 373 8.36 5.58 35.63
CA ASP A 373 9.79 5.80 35.36
C ASP A 373 10.74 4.81 36.11
N SER A 374 10.19 3.86 36.89
CA SER A 374 10.96 2.89 37.69
C SER A 374 11.04 1.48 37.09
N SER A 375 10.48 1.25 35.89
CA SER A 375 10.51 -0.06 35.23
C SER A 375 11.82 -0.29 34.46
N ASP A 376 12.31 -1.53 34.44
CA ASP A 376 13.51 -1.88 33.66
C ASP A 376 13.26 -1.71 32.14
N SER A 377 14.25 -1.18 31.43
CA SER A 377 14.20 -0.95 29.98
C SER A 377 13.97 -2.23 29.18
N SER A 378 14.40 -3.40 29.68
CA SER A 378 14.11 -4.69 29.00
C SER A 378 12.63 -5.10 29.11
N VAL A 379 12.01 -4.86 30.27
CA VAL A 379 10.59 -5.13 30.52
C VAL A 379 9.72 -4.14 29.76
N ILE A 380 10.06 -2.84 29.82
CA ILE A 380 9.43 -1.79 29.02
C ILE A 380 9.44 -2.20 27.54
N LEU A 381 10.60 -2.57 26.98
CA LEU A 381 10.70 -2.92 25.57
C LEU A 381 9.75 -4.07 25.19
N ASN A 382 9.74 -5.17 25.94
CA ASN A 382 8.89 -6.32 25.63
C ASN A 382 7.39 -5.99 25.69
N THR A 383 6.96 -5.15 26.65
CA THR A 383 5.58 -4.67 26.71
C THR A 383 5.24 -3.66 25.61
N LEU A 384 6.16 -2.77 25.24
CA LEU A 384 5.96 -1.79 24.18
C LEU A 384 5.89 -2.44 22.78
N LEU A 385 6.60 -3.54 22.55
CA LEU A 385 6.63 -4.19 21.23
C LEU A 385 5.37 -5.04 20.92
N ASP A 386 4.54 -5.38 21.92
CA ASP A 386 3.28 -6.12 21.74
C ASP A 386 2.13 -5.23 21.23
N ILE A 387 2.33 -4.63 20.05
CA ILE A 387 1.33 -3.79 19.39
C ILE A 387 0.60 -4.56 18.29
N SER A 388 -0.57 -5.07 18.68
CA SER A 388 -1.65 -5.55 17.79
C SER A 388 -1.83 -4.68 16.53
N SER A 389 -2.26 -5.30 15.44
CA SER A 389 -2.78 -4.59 14.27
C SER A 389 -3.88 -3.59 14.68
N ASP A 390 -3.94 -2.45 13.98
CA ASP A 390 -5.10 -1.57 14.00
C ASP A 390 -5.85 -1.76 12.68
N PRO A 391 -7.06 -2.38 12.67
CA PRO A 391 -7.81 -2.61 11.44
C PRO A 391 -8.16 -1.32 10.69
N ASN A 392 -8.08 -0.16 11.34
CA ASN A 392 -8.28 1.14 10.70
C ASN A 392 -7.11 1.58 9.82
N THR A 393 -5.91 1.00 9.97
CA THR A 393 -4.68 1.46 9.30
C THR A 393 -4.38 0.77 7.96
N LEU A 394 -5.18 -0.25 7.62
CA LEU A 394 -4.92 -1.18 6.53
C LEU A 394 -5.55 -0.70 5.19
N PRO A 395 -5.21 -1.35 4.05
CA PRO A 395 -6.11 -1.34 2.89
C PRO A 395 -7.50 -1.82 3.33
N SER A 396 -8.57 -1.32 2.72
CA SER A 396 -9.92 -1.66 3.19
C SER A 396 -10.19 -3.17 3.04
N GLN A 397 -10.98 -3.77 3.94
CA GLN A 397 -11.38 -5.18 3.85
C GLN A 397 -11.80 -5.53 2.42
N THR A 398 -12.68 -4.72 1.81
CA THR A 398 -13.10 -4.84 0.40
C THR A 398 -11.94 -4.83 -0.59
N THR A 399 -10.93 -3.97 -0.39
CA THR A 399 -9.71 -3.98 -1.23
C THR A 399 -8.99 -5.32 -1.16
N LEU A 400 -8.83 -5.87 0.04
CA LEU A 400 -8.20 -7.17 0.26
C LEU A 400 -9.09 -8.28 -0.35
N ASP A 401 -10.39 -8.28 -0.07
CA ASP A 401 -11.39 -9.20 -0.63
C ASP A 401 -11.28 -9.27 -2.17
N LEU A 402 -11.27 -8.10 -2.83
CA LEU A 402 -11.15 -7.96 -4.28
C LEU A 402 -9.84 -8.56 -4.80
N ILE A 403 -8.71 -8.26 -4.18
CA ILE A 403 -7.38 -8.76 -4.61
C ILE A 403 -7.31 -10.28 -4.42
N VAL A 404 -7.72 -10.80 -3.26
CA VAL A 404 -7.54 -12.22 -2.92
C VAL A 404 -8.56 -13.13 -3.63
N ASN A 405 -9.79 -12.67 -3.87
CA ASN A 405 -10.76 -13.40 -4.70
C ASN A 405 -10.40 -13.41 -6.20
N ASN A 406 -9.51 -12.52 -6.65
CA ASN A 406 -9.18 -12.36 -8.06
C ASN A 406 -8.22 -13.47 -8.54
N PRO A 407 -8.51 -14.16 -9.65
CA PRO A 407 -7.64 -15.21 -10.20
C PRO A 407 -6.20 -14.75 -10.48
N LEU A 408 -6.02 -13.52 -10.96
CA LEU A 408 -4.70 -12.92 -11.18
C LEU A 408 -4.09 -12.40 -9.88
N GLY A 409 -4.92 -11.89 -8.96
CA GLY A 409 -4.48 -11.35 -7.68
C GLY A 409 -3.79 -12.39 -6.80
N LYS A 410 -4.26 -13.66 -6.82
CA LYS A 410 -3.54 -14.77 -6.18
C LYS A 410 -2.15 -15.04 -6.76
N SER A 411 -1.97 -14.90 -8.09
CA SER A 411 -0.66 -15.01 -8.73
C SER A 411 0.26 -13.86 -8.31
N ILE A 412 -0.23 -12.62 -8.44
CA ILE A 412 0.52 -11.42 -8.08
C ILE A 412 0.95 -11.44 -6.60
N LEU A 413 0.04 -11.80 -5.69
CA LEU A 413 0.35 -11.90 -4.26
C LEU A 413 1.41 -12.98 -3.98
N SER A 414 1.33 -14.14 -4.64
CA SER A 414 2.38 -15.16 -4.56
C SER A 414 3.71 -14.57 -5.01
N GLU A 415 3.80 -14.08 -6.24
CA GLU A 415 5.02 -13.48 -6.81
C GLU A 415 5.60 -12.35 -5.92
N ALA A 416 4.75 -11.52 -5.32
CA ALA A 416 5.15 -10.47 -4.38
C ALA A 416 5.72 -11.02 -3.06
N LEU A 417 5.12 -12.08 -2.51
CA LEU A 417 5.60 -12.77 -1.31
C LEU A 417 6.95 -13.46 -1.55
N ASN A 418 7.17 -13.97 -2.78
CA ASN A 418 8.40 -14.62 -3.25
C ASN A 418 9.56 -13.64 -3.49
N GLN A 419 9.37 -12.34 -3.27
CA GLN A 419 10.29 -11.27 -3.70
C GLN A 419 10.58 -11.28 -5.22
N SER A 420 9.75 -11.97 -6.02
CA SER A 420 9.91 -12.03 -7.47
C SER A 420 9.62 -10.64 -8.08
N PRO A 421 10.41 -10.19 -9.07
CA PRO A 421 10.29 -8.83 -9.59
C PRO A 421 8.97 -8.63 -10.34
N LEU A 422 8.01 -7.95 -9.69
CA LEU A 422 6.75 -7.54 -10.32
C LEU A 422 7.00 -6.40 -11.31
N LYS A 423 7.43 -6.76 -12.51
CA LYS A 423 7.71 -5.80 -13.59
C LYS A 423 6.41 -5.24 -14.15
N LEU A 424 6.34 -3.91 -14.22
CA LEU A 424 5.40 -3.17 -15.05
C LEU A 424 6.00 -2.99 -16.44
N GLU A 425 5.21 -3.10 -17.51
CA GLU A 425 5.69 -2.92 -18.89
C GLU A 425 6.16 -1.48 -19.18
N LYS A 426 5.66 -0.50 -18.40
CA LYS A 426 5.99 0.93 -18.51
C LYS A 426 6.06 1.56 -17.12
N HIS A 427 4.91 2.04 -16.63
CA HIS A 427 4.70 2.62 -15.31
C HIS A 427 3.33 2.16 -14.79
N VAL A 428 2.99 2.49 -13.55
CA VAL A 428 1.64 2.29 -12.99
C VAL A 428 0.58 2.96 -13.89
N LYS A 429 -0.45 2.22 -14.31
CA LYS A 429 -1.58 2.76 -15.10
C LYS A 429 -2.41 3.70 -14.22
N GLN A 430 -2.31 5.01 -14.42
CA GLN A 430 -3.06 6.07 -13.72
C GLN A 430 -4.57 6.13 -14.12
N ARG A 431 -5.20 5.02 -14.54
CA ARG A 431 -6.54 5.05 -15.18
C ARG A 431 -7.35 3.76 -14.92
N PHE A 432 -8.36 3.83 -14.05
CA PHE A 432 -9.37 2.76 -13.83
C PHE A 432 -10.75 3.16 -14.33
N ARG A 433 -11.25 2.42 -15.31
CA ARG A 433 -12.56 2.63 -15.91
C ARG A 433 -13.65 1.92 -15.10
N LEU A 434 -14.74 2.62 -14.81
CA LEU A 434 -15.91 2.03 -14.15
C LEU A 434 -16.66 1.09 -15.10
N THR A 435 -16.72 1.47 -16.38
CA THR A 435 -17.24 0.66 -17.49
C THR A 435 -16.50 -0.68 -17.63
N ASN A 436 -15.18 -0.66 -17.41
CA ASN A 436 -14.29 -1.80 -17.60
C ASN A 436 -13.69 -2.31 -16.29
N ILE A 437 -14.44 -2.34 -15.16
CA ILE A 437 -13.97 -2.99 -13.92
C ILE A 437 -13.53 -4.46 -14.16
N ARG A 438 -14.09 -5.12 -15.17
CA ARG A 438 -13.65 -6.44 -15.68
C ARG A 438 -12.18 -6.51 -16.09
N GLU A 439 -11.55 -5.39 -16.49
CA GLU A 439 -10.09 -5.35 -16.74
C GLU A 439 -9.29 -5.72 -15.49
N LEU A 440 -9.74 -5.39 -14.27
CA LEU A 440 -9.05 -5.80 -13.04
C LEU A 440 -9.00 -7.33 -12.88
N ALA A 441 -9.95 -8.07 -13.45
CA ALA A 441 -10.03 -9.53 -13.39
C ALA A 441 -9.37 -10.26 -14.57
N ILE A 442 -8.90 -9.52 -15.59
CA ILE A 442 -8.48 -10.08 -16.90
C ILE A 442 -7.10 -9.54 -17.34
N ASP A 443 -6.78 -8.27 -17.11
CA ASP A 443 -5.46 -7.67 -17.36
C ASP A 443 -4.70 -7.51 -16.02
N ARG A 444 -3.48 -8.03 -16.00
CA ARG A 444 -2.56 -7.97 -14.85
C ARG A 444 -2.13 -6.53 -14.53
N THR A 445 -2.03 -5.65 -15.53
CA THR A 445 -1.43 -4.31 -15.36
C THR A 445 -2.34 -3.33 -14.61
N PRO A 446 -3.67 -3.26 -14.88
CA PRO A 446 -4.64 -2.57 -14.04
C PRO A 446 -4.63 -3.13 -12.62
N LEU A 447 -4.61 -4.45 -12.44
CA LEU A 447 -4.61 -5.04 -11.09
C LEU A 447 -3.36 -4.67 -10.28
N LEU A 448 -2.16 -4.77 -10.85
CA LEU A 448 -0.91 -4.28 -10.25
C LEU A 448 -1.00 -2.79 -9.88
N SER A 449 -1.61 -1.99 -10.75
CA SER A 449 -1.75 -0.55 -10.55
C SER A 449 -2.77 -0.22 -9.45
N PHE A 450 -3.87 -0.99 -9.34
CA PHE A 450 -4.88 -0.86 -8.29
C PHE A 450 -4.28 -1.25 -6.94
N MET A 451 -3.47 -2.32 -6.91
CA MET A 451 -2.70 -2.73 -5.76
C MET A 451 -1.69 -1.65 -5.32
N PHE A 452 -1.01 -0.97 -6.25
CA PHE A 452 -0.15 0.17 -5.92
C PHE A 452 -0.92 1.33 -5.26
N TYR A 453 -1.96 1.84 -5.92
CA TYR A 453 -2.70 3.02 -5.43
C TYR A 453 -3.43 2.77 -4.10
N THR A 454 -3.88 1.53 -3.85
CA THR A 454 -4.51 1.14 -2.59
C THR A 454 -3.51 0.85 -1.46
N GLY A 455 -2.20 0.80 -1.75
CA GLY A 455 -1.14 0.54 -0.78
C GLY A 455 -0.84 -0.93 -0.53
N ALA A 456 -1.36 -1.83 -1.37
CA ALA A 456 -1.00 -3.25 -1.35
C ALA A 456 0.41 -3.51 -1.92
N LEU A 457 0.80 -2.71 -2.91
CA LEU A 457 2.12 -2.71 -3.52
C LEU A 457 2.71 -1.30 -3.50
N THR A 458 4.02 -1.23 -3.71
CA THR A 458 4.79 0.01 -3.77
C THR A 458 6.02 -0.20 -4.65
N TYR A 459 6.73 0.85 -5.08
CA TYR A 459 7.95 0.66 -5.87
C TYR A 459 9.09 0.08 -5.02
N LYS A 460 9.92 -0.76 -5.63
CA LYS A 460 11.20 -1.16 -5.06
C LYS A 460 12.20 0.02 -5.15
N PRO A 461 13.00 0.33 -4.11
CA PRO A 461 13.92 1.47 -4.13
C PRO A 461 14.82 1.48 -5.38
N GLY A 462 14.84 2.60 -6.12
CA GLY A 462 15.61 2.74 -7.36
C GLY A 462 15.08 1.99 -8.59
N SER A 463 13.95 1.27 -8.49
CA SER A 463 13.41 0.41 -9.56
C SER A 463 11.93 0.72 -9.85
N TYR A 464 11.49 0.45 -11.08
CA TYR A 464 10.06 0.47 -11.47
C TYR A 464 9.35 -0.86 -11.21
N GLU A 465 10.04 -1.85 -10.63
CA GLU A 465 9.45 -3.08 -10.11
C GLU A 465 8.61 -2.80 -8.85
N LEU A 466 7.53 -3.55 -8.65
CA LEU A 466 6.69 -3.46 -7.46
C LEU A 466 7.07 -4.50 -6.40
N GLN A 467 6.81 -4.17 -5.13
CA GLN A 467 6.97 -5.04 -3.96
C GLN A 467 5.86 -4.77 -2.93
N ILE A 468 5.67 -5.68 -1.97
CA ILE A 468 4.87 -5.41 -0.75
C ILE A 468 5.64 -4.37 0.08
N PRO A 469 4.99 -3.32 0.62
CA PRO A 469 5.71 -2.21 1.27
C PRO A 469 6.43 -2.60 2.57
N ASN A 470 5.78 -3.36 3.47
CA ASN A 470 6.30 -3.64 4.81
C ASN A 470 5.73 -4.94 5.41
N ASN A 471 6.26 -5.38 6.57
CA ASN A 471 5.84 -6.62 7.22
C ASN A 471 4.37 -6.61 7.66
N ILE A 472 3.83 -5.47 8.10
CA ILE A 472 2.39 -5.37 8.45
C ILE A 472 1.53 -5.66 7.22
N ALA A 473 1.76 -4.96 6.10
CA ALA A 473 1.06 -5.22 4.85
C ALA A 473 1.21 -6.69 4.43
N ARG A 474 2.44 -7.25 4.51
CA ARG A 474 2.71 -8.66 4.22
C ARG A 474 1.84 -9.61 5.05
N ARG A 475 1.77 -9.43 6.37
CA ARG A 475 0.96 -10.28 7.27
C ARG A 475 -0.54 -10.13 7.03
N GLU A 476 -1.02 -8.94 6.70
CA GLU A 476 -2.46 -8.70 6.48
C GLU A 476 -2.92 -9.26 5.12
N PHE A 477 -2.08 -9.24 4.07
CA PHE A 477 -2.36 -9.99 2.83
C PHE A 477 -2.39 -11.50 3.06
N ILE A 478 -1.51 -12.03 3.91
CA ILE A 478 -1.52 -13.44 4.30
C ILE A 478 -2.79 -13.75 5.11
N ALA A 479 -3.14 -12.92 6.10
CA ALA A 479 -4.34 -13.11 6.92
C ALA A 479 -5.61 -13.14 6.06
N GLU A 480 -5.75 -12.23 5.09
CA GLU A 480 -6.90 -12.27 4.17
C GLU A 480 -6.87 -13.46 3.21
N ALA A 481 -5.68 -13.85 2.71
CA ALA A 481 -5.53 -15.04 1.88
C ALA A 481 -6.13 -16.29 2.53
N LEU A 482 -6.09 -16.38 3.87
CA LEU A 482 -6.50 -17.53 4.66
C LEU A 482 -7.98 -17.51 5.05
N LYS A 483 -8.61 -16.33 5.19
CA LYS A 483 -10.08 -16.25 5.28
C LYS A 483 -10.75 -16.86 4.05
N ILE A 484 -10.14 -16.70 2.87
CA ILE A 484 -10.61 -17.29 1.60
C ILE A 484 -10.37 -18.82 1.52
N TYR A 485 -9.61 -19.40 2.46
CA TYR A 485 -9.45 -20.85 2.62
C TYR A 485 -10.25 -21.42 3.81
N ASP A 486 -11.14 -20.63 4.45
CA ASP A 486 -11.98 -21.02 5.60
C ASP A 486 -11.20 -21.47 6.86
N TRP A 487 -10.09 -20.79 7.14
CA TRP A 487 -9.21 -21.10 8.28
C TRP A 487 -9.79 -20.66 9.63
N LYS A 488 -9.70 -21.54 10.63
CA LYS A 488 -10.25 -21.31 11.98
C LYS A 488 -9.14 -21.05 13.00
N GLU A 489 -9.52 -20.54 14.18
CA GLU A 489 -8.58 -20.41 15.31
C GLU A 489 -8.04 -21.78 15.77
N GLU A 490 -8.80 -22.85 15.55
CA GLU A 490 -8.39 -24.24 15.75
C GLU A 490 -7.17 -24.61 14.88
N ASP A 491 -7.09 -24.10 13.65
CA ASP A 491 -5.93 -24.28 12.77
C ASP A 491 -4.72 -23.47 13.26
N GLN A 492 -4.94 -22.27 13.82
CA GLN A 492 -3.88 -21.47 14.44
C GLN A 492 -3.32 -22.10 15.73
N MET A 493 -4.12 -22.85 16.48
CA MET A 493 -3.64 -23.67 17.60
C MET A 493 -2.90 -24.93 17.10
N SER A 494 -3.43 -25.58 16.07
CA SER A 494 -2.83 -26.78 15.46
C SER A 494 -1.44 -26.50 14.86
N ILE A 495 -1.29 -25.40 14.13
CA ILE A 495 -0.04 -25.00 13.49
C ILE A 495 1.03 -24.59 14.52
N ARG A 496 0.64 -23.92 15.62
CA ARG A 496 1.53 -23.63 16.76
C ARG A 496 2.05 -24.91 17.40
N ARG A 497 1.19 -25.93 17.59
CA ARG A 497 1.59 -27.25 18.09
C ARG A 497 2.52 -27.98 17.12
N CYS A 498 2.29 -27.89 15.81
CA CYS A 498 3.20 -28.45 14.80
C CYS A 498 4.60 -27.80 14.85
N LEU A 499 4.69 -26.48 15.07
CA LEU A 499 5.98 -25.82 15.24
C LEU A 499 6.66 -26.15 16.58
N GLN A 500 5.92 -26.34 17.67
CA GLN A 500 6.49 -26.83 18.93
C GLN A 500 7.14 -28.22 18.77
N ILE A 501 6.53 -29.10 17.97
CA ILE A 501 7.09 -30.42 17.65
C ILE A 501 8.33 -30.30 16.73
N LEU A 502 8.30 -29.42 15.73
CA LEU A 502 9.46 -29.14 14.87
C LEU A 502 10.64 -28.56 15.65
N GLU A 503 10.41 -27.58 16.52
CA GLU A 503 11.44 -26.91 17.32
C GLU A 503 11.93 -27.75 18.50
N GLY A 504 11.08 -28.61 19.06
CA GLY A 504 11.41 -29.52 20.16
C GLY A 504 12.06 -30.82 19.71
N GLU A 505 11.33 -31.61 18.92
CA GLU A 505 11.62 -33.02 18.59
C GLU A 505 12.41 -33.22 17.29
N ASP A 506 12.68 -32.13 16.54
CA ASP A 506 13.22 -32.16 15.18
C ASP A 506 12.38 -33.04 14.24
N ASN A 507 11.05 -32.93 14.34
CA ASN A 507 10.10 -33.67 13.52
C ASN A 507 9.23 -32.71 12.68
N ILE A 508 9.44 -32.72 11.37
CA ILE A 508 8.71 -31.87 10.41
C ILE A 508 7.42 -32.52 9.89
N GLU A 509 7.21 -33.82 10.13
CA GLU A 509 6.11 -34.57 9.52
C GLU A 509 4.72 -34.05 9.92
N PRO A 510 4.41 -33.71 11.20
CA PRO A 510 3.13 -33.10 11.57
C PRO A 510 2.87 -31.76 10.88
N PHE A 511 3.93 -30.98 10.62
CA PHE A 511 3.84 -29.72 9.89
C PHE A 511 3.59 -29.96 8.39
N CYS A 512 4.22 -30.99 7.80
CA CYS A 512 3.91 -31.43 6.44
C CYS A 512 2.43 -31.86 6.32
N ARG A 513 1.91 -32.66 7.25
CA ARG A 513 0.50 -33.11 7.26
C ARG A 513 -0.50 -31.97 7.45
N PHE A 514 -0.17 -30.97 8.27
CA PHE A 514 -0.95 -29.74 8.34
C PHE A 514 -1.00 -29.04 6.96
N ILE A 515 0.15 -28.90 6.28
CA ILE A 515 0.24 -28.23 4.98
C ILE A 515 -0.49 -29.02 3.87
N GLU A 516 -0.36 -30.35 3.83
CA GLU A 516 -1.14 -31.23 2.94
C GLU A 516 -2.64 -30.97 3.06
N LYS A 517 -3.16 -31.06 4.29
CA LYS A 517 -4.59 -31.00 4.59
C LYS A 517 -5.19 -29.60 4.45
N VAL A 518 -4.47 -28.57 4.90
CA VAL A 518 -5.03 -27.23 5.16
C VAL A 518 -4.58 -26.18 4.12
N LEU A 519 -3.45 -26.39 3.43
CA LEU A 519 -3.00 -25.52 2.32
C LEU A 519 -3.10 -26.15 0.94
N LEU A 520 -2.76 -27.44 0.80
CA LEU A 520 -2.68 -28.07 -0.53
C LEU A 520 -4.00 -28.70 -0.98
N ALA A 521 -4.67 -29.49 -0.13
CA ALA A 521 -5.94 -30.15 -0.47
C ALA A 521 -7.06 -29.20 -0.98
N PRO A 522 -7.22 -27.96 -0.48
CA PRO A 522 -8.23 -27.02 -0.97
C PRO A 522 -7.96 -26.44 -2.38
N LEU A 523 -6.80 -26.68 -2.98
CA LEU A 523 -6.43 -26.11 -4.27
C LEU A 523 -7.31 -26.67 -5.41
N LYS A 524 -7.71 -25.80 -6.34
CA LYS A 524 -8.63 -26.09 -7.46
C LYS A 524 -7.89 -26.43 -8.76
N ASP A 525 -8.59 -27.08 -9.69
CA ASP A 525 -8.01 -27.85 -10.81
C ASP A 525 -6.91 -27.13 -11.62
N ASN A 526 -7.08 -25.84 -11.92
CA ASN A 526 -6.13 -25.08 -12.74
C ASN A 526 -4.75 -24.86 -12.07
N SER A 527 -4.60 -25.17 -10.78
CA SER A 527 -3.33 -25.05 -10.05
C SER A 527 -2.31 -26.16 -10.37
N VAL A 528 -2.75 -27.30 -10.92
CA VAL A 528 -1.87 -28.43 -11.27
C VAL A 528 -0.78 -28.01 -12.28
N VAL A 529 -1.15 -27.20 -13.28
CA VAL A 529 -0.28 -26.79 -14.40
C VAL A 529 0.99 -26.07 -13.92
N HIS A 530 0.82 -25.16 -12.96
CA HIS A 530 1.84 -24.22 -12.51
C HIS A 530 2.55 -24.67 -11.22
N SER A 531 2.33 -25.93 -10.81
CA SER A 531 3.04 -26.56 -9.69
C SER A 531 4.57 -26.50 -9.86
N ASN A 532 5.26 -25.99 -8.83
CA ASN A 532 6.72 -25.90 -8.74
C ASN A 532 7.18 -25.88 -7.26
N GLU A 533 8.49 -25.98 -7.03
CA GLU A 533 9.10 -25.94 -5.69
C GLU A 533 8.80 -24.61 -4.97
N GLU A 534 8.71 -23.49 -5.70
CA GLU A 534 8.35 -22.17 -5.13
C GLU A 534 6.93 -22.14 -4.52
N ALA A 535 5.94 -22.71 -5.20
CA ALA A 535 4.57 -22.78 -4.67
C ALA A 535 4.48 -23.66 -3.39
N LEU A 536 5.40 -24.63 -3.23
CA LEU A 536 5.54 -25.40 -1.99
C LEU A 536 6.22 -24.57 -0.89
N LYS A 537 7.33 -23.91 -1.21
CA LYS A 537 8.03 -22.96 -0.33
C LYS A 537 7.08 -21.91 0.23
N GLN A 538 6.18 -21.36 -0.58
CA GLN A 538 5.16 -20.40 -0.09
C GLN A 538 4.09 -21.00 0.81
N ALA A 539 3.75 -22.28 0.65
CA ALA A 539 2.87 -22.94 1.62
C ALA A 539 3.54 -22.99 3.00
N PHE A 540 4.82 -23.35 3.05
CA PHE A 540 5.63 -23.35 4.28
C PHE A 540 5.86 -21.94 4.84
N MET A 541 6.17 -20.94 3.99
CA MET A 541 6.31 -19.53 4.41
C MET A 541 5.01 -19.00 5.03
N SER A 542 3.87 -19.21 4.37
CA SER A 542 2.56 -18.75 4.86
C SER A 542 2.23 -19.39 6.21
N ALA A 543 2.46 -20.71 6.32
CA ALA A 543 2.29 -21.46 7.55
C ALA A 543 3.20 -20.98 8.70
N LEU A 544 4.46 -20.63 8.43
CA LEU A 544 5.40 -20.15 9.44
C LEU A 544 5.08 -18.71 9.91
N ILE A 545 4.77 -17.80 8.99
CA ILE A 545 4.53 -16.37 9.30
C ILE A 545 3.37 -16.18 10.29
N LEU A 546 2.36 -17.04 10.23
CA LEU A 546 1.15 -16.95 11.06
C LEU A 546 1.36 -17.19 12.56
N THR A 547 2.47 -17.83 12.95
CA THR A 547 2.70 -18.17 14.37
C THR A 547 3.32 -17.04 15.18
N LEU A 548 3.60 -15.89 14.55
CA LEU A 548 4.26 -14.71 15.14
C LEU A 548 5.64 -15.04 15.77
N ARG A 549 6.27 -16.14 15.36
CA ARG A 549 7.53 -16.65 15.91
C ARG A 549 8.45 -17.29 14.86
N ALA A 550 8.92 -16.49 13.91
CA ALA A 550 10.05 -16.90 13.09
C ALA A 550 10.79 -15.72 12.47
N ASP A 551 12.09 -15.65 12.74
CA ASP A 551 13.06 -15.07 11.82
C ASP A 551 13.19 -16.06 10.65
N ILE A 552 12.71 -15.70 9.45
CA ILE A 552 12.69 -16.60 8.28
C ILE A 552 13.56 -16.04 7.17
N GLU A 553 14.55 -16.83 6.74
CA GLU A 553 15.44 -16.52 5.63
C GLU A 553 15.09 -17.46 4.43
N PRO A 554 14.22 -17.03 3.49
CA PRO A 554 14.05 -17.73 2.22
C PRO A 554 15.28 -17.52 1.32
N GLU A 555 15.60 -18.51 0.49
CA GLU A 555 16.75 -18.48 -0.45
C GLU A 555 18.10 -18.13 0.22
N PHE A 556 18.34 -18.68 1.41
CA PHE A 556 19.55 -18.47 2.20
C PHE A 556 20.81 -18.85 1.40
N GLN A 557 21.58 -17.85 0.96
CA GLN A 557 22.72 -18.06 0.08
C GLN A 557 23.97 -18.54 0.84
N LEU A 558 24.53 -19.66 0.36
CA LEU A 558 25.85 -20.15 0.75
C LEU A 558 26.92 -19.63 -0.22
N SER A 559 27.83 -18.80 0.28
CA SER A 559 29.04 -18.39 -0.44
C SER A 559 30.16 -19.42 -0.20
N PHE A 560 30.65 -20.01 -1.30
CA PHE A 560 31.78 -20.95 -1.26
C PHE A 560 33.11 -20.21 -1.47
N GLN A 561 34.19 -20.68 -0.83
CA GLN A 561 35.56 -20.23 -1.10
C GLN A 561 36.28 -21.08 -2.17
N SER A 562 35.65 -22.16 -2.67
CA SER A 562 36.19 -23.05 -3.69
C SER A 562 35.43 -22.91 -5.02
N SER A 563 36.19 -22.85 -6.13
CA SER A 563 35.76 -22.29 -7.42
C SER A 563 34.80 -23.12 -8.27
N ASN A 564 34.38 -24.30 -7.83
CA ASN A 564 33.72 -25.29 -8.69
C ASN A 564 32.19 -25.37 -8.52
N TYR A 565 31.63 -24.67 -7.54
CA TYR A 565 30.18 -24.55 -7.36
C TYR A 565 29.80 -23.07 -7.26
N GLY A 566 28.91 -22.62 -8.16
CA GLY A 566 28.22 -21.35 -7.97
C GLY A 566 27.40 -21.37 -6.68
N GLY A 567 27.28 -20.22 -6.00
CA GLY A 567 26.65 -20.14 -4.67
C GLY A 567 25.26 -20.78 -4.65
N LYS A 568 25.05 -21.72 -3.72
CA LYS A 568 23.76 -22.42 -3.58
C LYS A 568 22.88 -21.68 -2.56
N ALA A 569 21.63 -21.41 -2.94
CA ALA A 569 20.58 -21.07 -1.99
C ALA A 569 20.01 -22.33 -1.32
N ILE A 570 19.72 -22.26 -0.02
CA ILE A 570 18.79 -23.16 0.66
C ILE A 570 17.41 -22.51 0.59
N ASP A 571 16.39 -23.26 0.17
CA ASP A 571 15.07 -22.69 -0.14
C ASP A 571 14.44 -21.95 1.04
N LEU A 572 14.62 -22.47 2.26
CA LEU A 572 14.03 -21.97 3.49
C LEU A 572 14.91 -22.28 4.72
N VAL A 573 15.25 -21.25 5.49
CA VAL A 573 15.84 -21.40 6.83
C VAL A 573 14.94 -20.70 7.85
N LYS A 574 14.59 -21.40 8.93
CA LYS A 574 13.96 -20.84 10.13
C LYS A 574 15.02 -20.66 11.21
N THR A 575 15.14 -19.45 11.74
CA THR A 575 16.00 -19.15 12.89
C THR A 575 15.16 -19.01 14.17
N SER A 576 15.73 -19.40 15.30
CA SER A 576 15.17 -19.16 16.65
C SER A 576 16.30 -19.01 17.68
N THR A 577 16.53 -17.76 18.08
CA THR A 577 17.47 -17.20 19.09
C THR A 577 18.95 -17.59 19.01
N GLU A 578 19.30 -18.87 18.84
CA GLU A 578 20.67 -19.36 18.58
C GLU A 578 20.73 -20.52 17.57
N LYS A 579 19.57 -21.00 17.08
CA LYS A 579 19.43 -22.24 16.33
C LYS A 579 18.81 -21.98 14.95
N ARG A 580 19.25 -22.75 13.95
CA ARG A 580 18.73 -22.74 12.58
C ARG A 580 18.14 -24.11 12.22
N ILE A 581 16.96 -24.13 11.60
CA ILE A 581 16.35 -25.30 10.96
C ILE A 581 16.31 -25.02 9.46
N ALA A 582 16.93 -25.87 8.66
CA ALA A 582 16.97 -25.75 7.20
C ALA A 582 15.95 -26.69 6.54
N ILE A 583 15.27 -26.22 5.51
CA ILE A 583 14.29 -26.98 4.72
C ILE A 583 14.60 -26.78 3.25
N GLU A 584 14.76 -27.88 2.51
CA GLU A 584 14.95 -27.90 1.06
C GLU A 584 13.76 -28.59 0.39
N PHE A 585 13.19 -27.99 -0.65
CA PHE A 585 11.94 -28.42 -1.27
C PHE A 585 12.19 -29.20 -2.55
N GLY A 586 11.59 -30.38 -2.67
CA GLY A 586 11.51 -31.16 -3.92
C GLY A 586 10.15 -31.02 -4.58
N ASN A 587 10.05 -31.06 -5.90
CA ASN A 587 8.76 -31.19 -6.59
C ASN A 587 8.83 -32.12 -7.82
N ILE A 588 7.97 -33.13 -7.83
CA ILE A 588 7.67 -33.95 -9.01
C ILE A 588 6.23 -33.63 -9.43
N LYS A 589 6.01 -33.17 -10.68
CA LYS A 589 4.66 -32.82 -11.13
C LYS A 589 3.87 -34.08 -11.46
N ILE A 590 2.54 -34.02 -11.37
CA ILE A 590 1.68 -35.20 -11.61
C ILE A 590 1.83 -35.79 -13.04
N ARG A 591 2.22 -34.95 -14.02
CA ARG A 591 2.52 -35.32 -15.42
C ARG A 591 3.91 -35.98 -15.61
N GLU A 592 4.77 -35.92 -14.60
CA GLU A 592 6.14 -36.46 -14.62
C GLU A 592 6.19 -37.87 -13.99
N ILE A 593 5.03 -38.43 -13.61
CA ILE A 593 4.87 -39.72 -12.92
C ILE A 593 4.11 -40.68 -13.85
N ASN A 594 4.52 -41.94 -13.92
CA ASN A 594 3.77 -42.94 -14.68
C ASN A 594 2.51 -43.39 -13.92
N PHE A 595 1.34 -43.13 -14.50
CA PHE A 595 0.05 -43.63 -14.02
C PHE A 595 -0.64 -44.57 -15.01
N ASN A 596 -0.04 -44.83 -16.19
CA ASN A 596 -0.68 -45.52 -17.32
C ASN A 596 -2.04 -44.93 -17.80
N GLU A 597 -2.44 -43.74 -17.31
CA GLU A 597 -3.61 -42.97 -17.75
C GLU A 597 -3.18 -41.68 -18.49
N ASN A 598 -3.99 -41.24 -19.46
CA ASN A 598 -3.69 -40.05 -20.27
C ASN A 598 -4.16 -38.75 -19.58
N LEU A 599 -3.28 -38.14 -18.78
CA LEU A 599 -3.58 -37.00 -17.90
C LEU A 599 -3.68 -35.61 -18.57
N ILE A 600 -4.05 -35.53 -19.85
CA ILE A 600 -4.25 -34.25 -20.57
C ILE A 600 -5.36 -33.38 -19.94
N ASN A 601 -6.37 -33.99 -19.29
CA ASN A 601 -7.41 -33.26 -18.57
C ASN A 601 -6.97 -32.92 -17.13
N TRP A 602 -6.82 -31.62 -16.85
CA TRP A 602 -6.42 -31.09 -15.53
C TRP A 602 -7.35 -31.49 -14.38
N GLN A 603 -8.64 -31.70 -14.63
CA GLN A 603 -9.57 -32.18 -13.59
C GLN A 603 -9.24 -33.61 -13.18
N ARG A 604 -8.92 -34.48 -14.16
CA ARG A 604 -8.46 -35.86 -13.90
C ARG A 604 -7.10 -35.88 -13.22
N ALA A 605 -6.17 -35.03 -13.66
CA ALA A 605 -4.87 -34.87 -13.01
C ALA A 605 -4.99 -34.39 -11.55
N THR A 606 -6.00 -33.56 -11.23
CA THR A 606 -6.30 -33.14 -9.85
C THR A 606 -6.86 -34.30 -9.03
N GLN A 607 -7.80 -35.07 -9.57
CA GLN A 607 -8.35 -36.28 -8.91
C GLN A 607 -7.25 -37.30 -8.59
N VAL A 608 -6.43 -37.68 -9.58
CA VAL A 608 -5.31 -38.63 -9.40
C VAL A 608 -4.29 -38.08 -8.40
N SER A 609 -4.06 -36.76 -8.38
CA SER A 609 -3.20 -36.18 -7.35
C SER A 609 -3.83 -36.15 -5.95
N ARG A 610 -5.15 -36.32 -5.78
CA ARG A 610 -5.79 -36.37 -4.44
C ARG A 610 -5.74 -37.77 -3.84
N SER A 611 -5.90 -38.84 -4.64
CA SER A 611 -5.76 -40.21 -4.13
C SER A 611 -4.34 -40.54 -3.64
N LEU A 612 -3.32 -39.77 -4.02
CA LEU A 612 -1.98 -39.83 -3.39
C LEU A 612 -1.98 -39.47 -1.89
N LEU A 613 -3.01 -38.79 -1.37
CA LEU A 613 -3.17 -38.57 0.08
C LEU A 613 -3.61 -39.83 0.82
N GLU A 614 -4.32 -40.74 0.13
CA GLU A 614 -4.87 -41.98 0.70
C GLU A 614 -3.87 -43.16 0.62
N LYS A 615 -2.90 -43.08 -0.29
CA LYS A 615 -1.81 -44.07 -0.42
C LYS A 615 -0.81 -44.05 0.74
N SER A 616 -0.26 -45.21 1.05
CA SER A 616 0.93 -45.35 1.91
C SER A 616 2.15 -44.68 1.26
N GLU A 617 3.22 -44.48 2.04
CA GLU A 617 4.39 -43.77 1.52
C GLU A 617 5.22 -44.60 0.52
N ASP A 618 5.40 -45.90 0.76
CA ASP A 618 6.14 -46.78 -0.14
C ASP A 618 5.43 -46.93 -1.50
N GLU A 619 4.09 -47.04 -1.54
CA GLU A 619 3.28 -47.00 -2.78
C GLU A 619 3.41 -45.70 -3.60
N ILE A 620 4.04 -44.66 -3.05
CA ILE A 620 4.30 -43.37 -3.70
C ILE A 620 5.78 -43.26 -4.07
N LEU A 621 6.68 -43.74 -3.19
CA LEU A 621 8.12 -43.82 -3.46
C LEU A 621 8.43 -44.75 -4.65
N ASP A 622 7.66 -45.84 -4.79
CA ASP A 622 7.87 -46.85 -5.85
C ASP A 622 7.16 -46.50 -7.17
N LEU A 623 6.58 -45.30 -7.30
CA LEU A 623 6.05 -44.80 -8.58
C LEU A 623 7.18 -44.43 -9.54
N GLU A 624 7.03 -44.78 -10.81
CA GLU A 624 8.00 -44.47 -11.87
C GLU A 624 7.94 -42.99 -12.31
N ILE A 625 9.07 -42.45 -12.77
CA ILE A 625 9.22 -41.09 -13.31
C ILE A 625 9.42 -41.14 -14.84
N LEU A 626 8.66 -40.32 -15.57
CA LEU A 626 8.65 -40.25 -17.05
C LEU A 626 9.63 -39.22 -17.65
N ASP A 627 10.33 -38.44 -16.82
CA ASP A 627 11.16 -37.31 -17.26
C ASP A 627 12.56 -37.75 -17.71
N TYR A 628 12.75 -37.88 -19.03
CA TYR A 628 14.00 -38.25 -19.71
C TYR A 628 15.26 -37.49 -19.27
N ASN A 629 15.14 -36.32 -18.62
CA ASN A 629 16.29 -35.55 -18.13
C ASN A 629 16.73 -35.92 -16.70
N ARG A 630 16.09 -36.89 -16.05
CA ARG A 630 16.41 -37.32 -14.67
C ARG A 630 16.93 -38.76 -14.68
N ASN A 631 18.15 -38.95 -14.17
CA ASN A 631 18.75 -40.27 -13.93
C ASN A 631 18.13 -40.93 -12.68
N SER A 632 16.81 -41.10 -12.65
CA SER A 632 16.06 -41.70 -11.54
C SER A 632 14.78 -42.33 -12.10
N SER A 633 14.69 -43.65 -12.01
CA SER A 633 13.55 -44.45 -12.45
C SER A 633 12.32 -44.24 -11.57
N THR A 634 12.52 -44.02 -10.27
CA THR A 634 11.45 -43.92 -9.25
C THR A 634 11.52 -42.65 -8.42
N ILE A 635 10.42 -42.34 -7.72
CA ILE A 635 10.36 -41.27 -6.72
C ILE A 635 11.35 -41.52 -5.56
N ARG A 636 11.57 -42.79 -5.19
CA ARG A 636 12.59 -43.23 -4.21
C ARG A 636 13.99 -42.81 -4.63
N GLU A 637 14.41 -43.16 -5.84
CA GLU A 637 15.73 -42.77 -6.39
C GLU A 637 15.89 -41.25 -6.53
N PHE A 638 14.83 -40.52 -6.90
CA PHE A 638 14.89 -39.05 -6.98
C PHE A 638 15.12 -38.41 -5.60
N LEU A 639 14.43 -38.91 -4.57
CA LEU A 639 14.59 -38.47 -3.19
C LEU A 639 15.99 -38.78 -2.65
N GLU A 640 16.48 -40.00 -2.87
CA GLU A 640 17.84 -40.42 -2.47
C GLU A 640 18.93 -39.62 -3.20
N ASN A 641 18.75 -39.32 -4.48
CA ASN A 641 19.67 -38.43 -5.22
C ASN A 641 19.65 -36.99 -4.70
N LYS A 642 18.52 -36.47 -4.20
CA LYS A 642 18.48 -35.14 -3.55
C LYS A 642 19.15 -35.18 -2.17
N ILE A 643 18.92 -36.23 -1.37
CA ILE A 643 19.63 -36.50 -0.10
C ILE A 643 21.15 -36.57 -0.32
N LYS A 644 21.59 -37.31 -1.34
CA LYS A 644 23.02 -37.47 -1.65
C LYS A 644 23.68 -36.12 -1.93
N LYS A 645 23.05 -35.29 -2.78
CA LYS A 645 23.50 -33.91 -3.06
C LYS A 645 23.52 -33.02 -1.81
N CYS A 646 22.60 -33.19 -0.85
CA CYS A 646 22.63 -32.40 0.39
C CYS A 646 23.93 -32.54 1.19
N ASN A 647 24.64 -33.66 1.11
CA ASN A 647 25.91 -33.84 1.80
C ASN A 647 27.02 -32.91 1.29
N ASP A 648 26.95 -32.46 0.03
CA ASP A 648 28.00 -31.66 -0.62
C ASP A 648 28.13 -30.24 -0.01
N TYR A 649 27.02 -29.68 0.50
CA TYR A 649 26.96 -28.33 1.09
C TYR A 649 26.42 -28.30 2.54
N LEU A 650 26.15 -29.46 3.14
CA LEU A 650 25.88 -29.56 4.58
C LEU A 650 27.06 -29.04 5.45
N PRO A 651 28.36 -29.22 5.10
CA PRO A 651 29.46 -28.70 5.91
C PRO A 651 29.48 -27.15 6.08
N PRO A 652 29.43 -26.31 5.02
CA PRO A 652 29.38 -24.86 5.20
C PRO A 652 28.09 -24.37 5.89
N LEU A 653 26.96 -25.07 5.71
CA LEU A 653 25.70 -24.70 6.37
C LEU A 653 25.78 -24.77 7.91
N LYS A 654 26.60 -25.69 8.46
CA LYS A 654 26.85 -25.82 9.90
C LYS A 654 27.68 -24.66 10.47
N ASN A 655 28.71 -24.21 9.75
CA ASN A 655 29.78 -23.36 10.27
C ASN A 655 29.57 -21.87 9.93
N ARG A 656 28.59 -21.23 10.58
CA ARG A 656 28.43 -19.76 10.58
C ARG A 656 28.39 -19.25 12.02
N ASN A 657 29.01 -18.10 12.28
CA ASN A 657 29.27 -17.59 13.64
C ASN A 657 28.01 -17.24 14.44
N ASP A 658 26.90 -16.98 13.75
CA ASP A 658 25.76 -16.23 14.30
C ASP A 658 24.68 -17.15 14.90
N ALA A 659 24.55 -18.38 14.41
CA ALA A 659 23.61 -19.40 14.93
C ALA A 659 23.98 -20.81 14.43
N LYS A 660 23.81 -21.84 15.28
CA LYS A 660 24.14 -23.24 14.94
C LYS A 660 23.00 -23.92 14.18
N LEU A 661 23.34 -24.69 13.14
CA LEU A 661 22.38 -25.55 12.45
C LEU A 661 21.93 -26.69 13.40
N LYS A 662 20.65 -26.72 13.77
CA LYS A 662 20.03 -27.75 14.61
C LYS A 662 19.62 -28.97 13.80
N SER A 663 18.92 -28.75 12.69
CA SER A 663 18.40 -29.84 11.85
C SER A 663 18.22 -29.38 10.40
N MET A 664 18.24 -30.34 9.47
CA MET A 664 17.96 -30.12 8.05
C MET A 664 17.00 -31.19 7.53
N PHE A 665 15.99 -30.74 6.77
CA PHE A 665 14.98 -31.58 6.16
C PHE A 665 14.92 -31.38 4.64
N ILE A 666 14.63 -32.45 3.91
CA ILE A 666 14.06 -32.36 2.56
C ILE A 666 12.56 -32.60 2.68
N VAL A 667 11.75 -31.79 2.00
CA VAL A 667 10.31 -32.01 1.81
C VAL A 667 10.04 -32.14 0.32
N LEU A 668 9.79 -33.37 -0.14
CA LEU A 668 9.46 -33.69 -1.51
C LEU A 668 7.94 -33.67 -1.71
N ARG A 669 7.46 -32.81 -2.60
CA ARG A 669 6.08 -32.80 -3.08
C ARG A 669 5.91 -33.72 -4.29
N VAL A 670 4.84 -34.51 -4.24
CA VAL A 670 4.43 -35.42 -5.32
C VAL A 670 3.06 -34.96 -5.84
N GLY A 671 3.03 -34.47 -7.08
CA GLY A 671 1.84 -33.90 -7.70
C GLY A 671 1.45 -32.52 -7.15
N LEU A 672 0.19 -32.34 -6.83
CA LEU A 672 -0.38 -31.12 -6.25
C LEU A 672 -0.46 -31.17 -4.71
N HIS A 673 -0.84 -32.32 -4.14
CA HIS A 673 -1.33 -32.37 -2.75
C HIS A 673 -0.39 -33.05 -1.74
N ARG A 674 0.38 -34.07 -2.15
CA ARG A 674 1.10 -34.96 -1.23
C ARG A 674 2.53 -34.48 -0.98
N LEU A 675 2.98 -34.62 0.27
CA LEU A 675 4.35 -34.41 0.73
C LEU A 675 4.96 -35.72 1.25
N ILE A 676 6.28 -35.79 1.20
CA ILE A 676 7.13 -36.82 1.81
C ILE A 676 8.31 -36.09 2.44
N SER A 677 8.55 -36.28 3.74
CA SER A 677 9.63 -35.59 4.47
C SER A 677 10.77 -36.54 4.84
N ARG A 678 12.01 -36.03 4.81
CA ARG A 678 13.21 -36.75 5.26
C ARG A 678 14.14 -35.82 6.03
N ARG A 679 14.49 -36.19 7.27
CA ARG A 679 15.52 -35.51 8.07
C ARG A 679 16.90 -35.98 7.60
N VAL A 680 17.67 -35.08 7.01
CA VAL A 680 19.02 -35.35 6.47
C VAL A 680 20.10 -35.01 7.50
N TYR A 681 19.83 -34.10 8.43
CA TYR A 681 20.74 -33.76 9.51
C TYR A 681 20.01 -33.46 10.83
N CYS A 682 20.64 -33.82 11.93
CA CYS A 682 20.27 -33.45 13.29
C CYS A 682 21.55 -33.22 14.11
N PHE A 683 21.61 -32.15 14.90
CA PHE A 683 22.67 -31.92 15.88
C PHE A 683 22.31 -32.69 17.15
N ASN A 684 22.84 -33.91 17.27
CA ASN A 684 22.81 -34.64 18.54
C ASN A 684 23.64 -33.89 19.59
N LYS A 685 23.16 -33.88 20.83
CA LYS A 685 23.94 -33.47 22.01
C LYS A 685 24.92 -34.56 22.42
#